data_AF-A0A9N8HML5-F1
#
_entry.id   AF-A0A9N8HML5-F1
#
_cell.length_a   1.000
_cell.length_b   1.000
_cell.length_c   1.000
_cell.angle_alpha   90.00
_cell.angle_beta   90.00
_cell.angle_gamma   90.00
#
_symmetry.space_group_name_H-M   'P 1'
#
loop_
_entity.id
_entity.type
_entity.pdbx_description
1 polymer ?
#
loop_
_entity_poly.entity_id
_entity_poly.type
_entity_poly.pdbx_seq_one_letter_code
_entity_poly.pdbx_strand_id
1 'polypeptide(L)'
;MRRHNPYQTLVSLILLFVWIPGVSSLYTGGTRGGGHHKNQEDDRPNMNGDYVLSSTPHANNTQKLFPTHFKDYPDIATESFDVYSPIISQLYSQVFWKGLPPVKLPQHIASKYKGQVMAVIGFELDQVRIDKDGKERSVPMNAVYNHHFEATMIGGDKTTRFELVSPKDSRIVAQQQRRQRMGHGIPPHQPYWLVVDTTTESDMTSTGGEKREQQSMIPTQQAFTGANGGEVRKSFHGYPPGFAQLIASPKAIQITPMQIDTWNRDAMDLDNNFTRFVPGPLPRNSLAPKNKNVTYSGLLECPVTTRIQKHLPPQGYLPLAKGSCENLVITSPDDCFQAVTKMVRESDNQTQIHTVSGQDDPSRPKGCSMRVVSVPPIPDYDDEQRVIEAFYNNASETTVECGSRNADQLYSAAANSLVEVSVMIDTAKDLVTISLKGPAYRWFGVGFGARKMKDQPWTIVVEGGQGGAVTERKLEDHAGGTLITPSTITVKSSTTCQDGTKTVIVTRPIQGQYFNFDAHVNNTATIDFINAVGSSKQFGYHENKAASSMLVLPVTTARDDNNNMGGVCMCQKDPPPFGAATGGSLEYHPVKGQPGERGVAGSVQLDNKCEPYPHTDLLEQKNPTCDIRTYVGGQTACHHMWSLLDADQDIPWADQPLEYRLKFRFWVQPYDASYHTNVHMTRHGIGSPVEYDVPKCEDGIPGCSLEVDHKTNRERWVHTIRGTIHVEGRIVAAHFHCHAPTCIMMAMYLCDDDNDERPCDETSATLLCEEHAVRQHGEPGQRFNEPDFIYQPPCLFGSSKYGLEPPIEMTGRTLFVKKTADATYGHHGEMAWAQMAMAK
;
A
#
# COMPACT_ATOMS: atom_id res chain seq x y z
N MET A 1 -4.53 -54.45 -36.72
CA MET A 1 -3.18 -53.85 -36.62
C MET A 1 -3.12 -52.97 -35.39
N ARG A 2 -2.15 -53.29 -34.52
CA ARG A 2 -1.64 -52.65 -33.28
C ARG A 2 -2.09 -51.21 -33.00
N ARG A 3 -2.42 -50.77 -31.77
CA ARG A 3 -2.50 -51.39 -30.42
C ARG A 3 -3.47 -50.55 -29.56
N HIS A 4 -4.20 -51.23 -28.69
CA HIS A 4 -5.19 -50.73 -27.75
C HIS A 4 -4.57 -50.40 -26.37
N ASN A 5 -5.00 -49.27 -25.79
CA ASN A 5 -5.32 -49.07 -24.36
C ASN A 5 -6.49 -50.04 -23.98
N PRO A 6 -6.80 -50.49 -22.73
CA PRO A 6 -6.62 -49.84 -21.42
C PRO A 6 -6.34 -50.85 -20.27
N TYR A 7 -6.43 -50.44 -18.99
CA TYR A 7 -7.34 -51.04 -17.96
C TYR A 7 -7.05 -50.54 -16.53
N GLN A 8 -8.10 -50.02 -15.90
CA GLN A 8 -8.31 -50.02 -14.45
C GLN A 8 -8.59 -51.46 -13.97
N THR A 9 -8.25 -51.76 -12.71
CA THR A 9 -9.16 -52.16 -11.59
C THR A 9 -8.49 -53.19 -10.65
N LEU A 10 -8.63 -52.93 -9.33
CA LEU A 10 -8.47 -53.74 -8.11
C LEU A 10 -7.84 -55.15 -8.15
N VAL A 11 -7.10 -55.51 -7.09
CA VAL A 11 -7.49 -56.55 -6.09
C VAL A 11 -6.44 -56.68 -4.96
N SER A 12 -6.97 -56.95 -3.77
CA SER A 12 -6.39 -57.35 -2.48
C SER A 12 -5.13 -58.22 -2.50
N LEU A 13 -4.29 -58.11 -1.46
CA LEU A 13 -3.38 -59.20 -1.09
C LEU A 13 -3.26 -59.40 0.44
N ILE A 14 -3.20 -60.68 0.78
CA ILE A 14 -3.31 -61.34 2.08
C ILE A 14 -1.96 -61.39 2.80
N LEU A 15 -2.00 -61.31 4.13
CA LEU A 15 -0.90 -61.57 5.06
C LEU A 15 -0.44 -63.04 5.04
N LEU A 16 0.87 -63.27 5.06
CA LEU A 16 1.47 -64.50 5.57
C LEU A 16 2.83 -64.22 6.21
N PHE A 17 2.92 -64.55 7.49
CA PHE A 17 4.10 -64.54 8.36
C PHE A 17 5.01 -65.74 8.07
N VAL A 18 6.32 -65.52 8.00
CA VAL A 18 7.36 -66.51 8.32
C VAL A 18 8.52 -65.81 9.05
N TRP A 19 9.12 -66.52 10.01
CA TRP A 19 9.89 -66.05 11.17
C TRP A 19 11.34 -66.59 11.13
N ILE A 20 12.34 -65.70 11.37
CA ILE A 20 13.62 -65.88 12.15
C ILE A 20 14.77 -66.76 11.56
N PRO A 21 16.10 -66.64 11.95
CA PRO A 21 16.82 -65.85 13.00
C PRO A 21 18.17 -65.13 12.64
N GLY A 22 18.57 -64.17 13.51
CA GLY A 22 19.95 -63.98 14.07
C GLY A 22 20.90 -63.04 13.31
N VAL A 23 21.79 -62.21 13.88
CA VAL A 23 22.33 -61.89 15.24
C VAL A 23 23.01 -60.50 15.09
N SER A 24 22.54 -59.42 15.73
CA SER A 24 22.99 -58.77 17.00
C SER A 24 24.26 -57.90 16.99
N SER A 25 24.14 -56.76 17.71
CA SER A 25 25.16 -55.85 18.28
C SER A 25 25.67 -54.71 17.38
N LEU A 26 25.67 -53.43 17.75
CA LEU A 26 25.77 -52.78 19.06
C LEU A 26 24.90 -51.50 19.12
N TYR A 27 23.93 -51.48 20.04
CA TYR A 27 23.35 -50.25 20.61
C TYR A 27 23.55 -50.38 22.11
N THR A 28 24.49 -49.62 22.68
CA THR A 28 24.62 -49.50 24.14
C THR A 28 23.75 -48.35 24.60
N GLY A 29 22.55 -48.71 25.09
CA GLY A 29 21.78 -47.88 26.00
C GLY A 29 22.43 -47.90 27.38
N GLY A 30 22.72 -46.72 27.92
CA GLY A 30 23.12 -46.49 29.30
C GLY A 30 21.92 -46.06 30.15
N THR A 31 21.81 -46.67 31.31
CA THR A 31 20.73 -46.71 32.30
C THR A 31 20.34 -45.38 32.98
N ARG A 32 19.07 -45.35 33.44
CA ARG A 32 18.48 -44.41 34.40
C ARG A 32 19.39 -44.13 35.61
N GLY A 33 19.63 -42.86 35.87
CA GLY A 33 19.91 -42.30 37.19
C GLY A 33 18.97 -41.13 37.42
N GLY A 34 18.11 -41.21 38.45
CA GLY A 34 17.34 -40.07 38.91
C GLY A 34 18.29 -39.00 39.44
N GLY A 35 18.40 -37.90 38.71
CA GLY A 35 19.15 -36.72 39.08
C GLY A 35 18.35 -35.50 38.66
N HIS A 36 18.21 -34.55 39.57
CA HIS A 36 17.62 -33.24 39.30
C HIS A 36 18.09 -32.70 37.95
N HIS A 37 17.14 -32.43 37.04
CA HIS A 37 17.40 -31.66 35.82
C HIS A 37 17.88 -30.27 36.24
N LYS A 38 19.19 -30.08 36.31
CA LYS A 38 19.78 -28.74 36.16
C LYS A 38 19.48 -28.29 34.73
N ASN A 39 18.98 -27.06 34.61
CA ASN A 39 18.80 -26.35 33.34
C ASN A 39 20.06 -26.54 32.49
N GLN A 40 19.92 -27.18 31.33
CA GLN A 40 21.04 -27.38 30.41
C GLN A 40 21.15 -26.10 29.59
N GLU A 41 22.14 -25.28 29.90
CA GLU A 41 22.52 -24.10 29.10
C GLU A 41 22.90 -24.55 27.68
N ASP A 42 22.46 -23.79 26.66
CA ASP A 42 22.84 -24.04 25.27
C ASP A 42 24.26 -23.54 25.01
N ASP A 43 25.16 -24.44 24.62
CA ASP A 43 26.57 -24.16 24.38
C ASP A 43 26.86 -23.69 22.94
N ARG A 44 25.84 -23.63 22.08
CA ARG A 44 26.01 -23.25 20.68
C ARG A 44 26.53 -21.82 20.57
N PRO A 45 27.43 -21.55 19.62
CA PRO A 45 27.76 -20.18 19.27
C PRO A 45 26.59 -19.52 18.52
N ASN A 46 26.61 -18.20 18.49
CA ASN A 46 25.77 -17.40 17.59
C ASN A 46 25.88 -17.95 16.15
N MET A 47 24.75 -18.15 15.49
CA MET A 47 24.69 -18.57 14.10
C MET A 47 25.40 -17.57 13.16
N ASN A 48 25.36 -16.27 13.44
CA ASN A 48 25.92 -15.22 12.59
C ASN A 48 27.26 -14.67 13.08
N GLY A 49 27.84 -15.28 14.10
CA GLY A 49 29.15 -14.91 14.65
C GLY A 49 29.08 -13.75 15.63
N ASP A 50 30.14 -12.94 15.65
CA ASP A 50 30.27 -11.81 16.56
C ASP A 50 29.47 -10.61 16.05
N TYR A 51 28.92 -9.84 16.99
CA TYR A 51 28.10 -8.68 16.69
C TYR A 51 28.76 -7.38 17.12
N VAL A 52 28.55 -6.35 16.30
CA VAL A 52 28.88 -4.95 16.60
C VAL A 52 27.59 -4.21 16.90
N LEU A 53 27.63 -3.31 17.88
CA LEU A 53 26.52 -2.46 18.29
C LEU A 53 26.86 -0.99 18.07
N SER A 54 25.85 -0.19 17.73
CA SER A 54 25.94 1.27 17.80
C SER A 54 25.83 1.72 19.25
N SER A 55 26.73 2.62 19.66
CA SER A 55 26.66 3.24 20.99
C SER A 55 25.76 4.47 20.92
N THR A 56 24.76 4.55 21.80
CA THR A 56 23.95 5.77 21.97
C THR A 56 24.80 6.88 22.63
N PRO A 57 24.45 8.17 22.49
CA PRO A 57 25.35 9.29 22.85
C PRO A 57 25.82 9.36 24.30
N HIS A 58 25.03 8.86 25.24
CA HIS A 58 25.35 8.77 26.68
C HIS A 58 25.62 7.33 27.15
N ALA A 59 25.75 6.39 26.23
CA ALA A 59 26.17 5.04 26.56
C ALA A 59 27.63 5.02 27.04
N ASN A 60 27.99 3.98 27.81
CA ASN A 60 29.34 3.86 28.35
C ASN A 60 29.90 2.47 28.06
N ASN A 61 30.82 2.39 27.08
CA ASN A 61 31.50 1.14 26.71
C ASN A 61 30.54 0.00 26.30
N THR A 62 29.45 0.31 25.58
CA THR A 62 28.41 -0.66 25.16
C THR A 62 28.99 -1.94 24.55
N GLN A 63 29.85 -1.83 23.54
CA GLN A 63 30.44 -2.98 22.86
C GLN A 63 31.22 -3.92 23.79
N LYS A 64 31.78 -3.38 24.89
CA LYS A 64 32.58 -4.15 25.85
C LYS A 64 31.74 -4.76 26.98
N LEU A 65 30.68 -4.07 27.41
CA LEU A 65 29.89 -4.46 28.58
C LEU A 65 28.63 -5.25 28.22
N PHE A 66 28.11 -5.09 27.01
CA PHE A 66 26.92 -5.80 26.56
C PHE A 66 27.22 -7.25 26.16
N PRO A 67 26.44 -8.24 26.61
CA PRO A 67 26.63 -9.64 26.21
C PRO A 67 26.07 -9.87 24.80
N THR A 68 26.88 -9.71 23.75
CA THR A 68 26.44 -9.95 22.36
C THR A 68 26.33 -11.43 21.99
N HIS A 69 26.87 -12.32 22.80
CA HIS A 69 26.61 -13.75 22.71
C HIS A 69 25.36 -14.09 23.52
N PHE A 70 24.33 -14.58 22.85
CA PHE A 70 23.04 -14.86 23.50
C PHE A 70 23.13 -15.88 24.64
N LYS A 71 24.04 -16.86 24.51
CA LYS A 71 24.33 -17.84 25.57
C LYS A 71 24.90 -17.21 26.85
N ASP A 72 25.51 -16.04 26.75
CA ASP A 72 26.14 -15.33 27.87
C ASP A 72 25.16 -14.34 28.55
N TYR A 73 23.87 -14.37 28.17
CA TYR A 73 22.85 -13.55 28.83
C TYR A 73 22.73 -13.91 30.31
N PRO A 74 22.64 -12.90 31.20
CA PRO A 74 22.72 -13.10 32.64
C PRO A 74 21.39 -13.55 33.25
N ASP A 75 21.47 -13.97 34.52
CA ASP A 75 20.37 -14.23 35.47
C ASP A 75 19.49 -15.45 35.15
N ILE A 76 19.14 -15.67 33.89
CA ILE A 76 18.28 -16.77 33.44
C ILE A 76 18.98 -17.55 32.32
N ALA A 77 19.04 -18.88 32.47
CA ALA A 77 19.66 -19.75 31.48
C ALA A 77 18.97 -19.62 30.11
N THR A 78 19.78 -19.39 29.09
CA THR A 78 19.33 -19.28 27.69
C THR A 78 19.35 -20.63 26.99
N GLU A 79 18.34 -20.89 26.17
CA GLU A 79 18.34 -21.97 25.18
C GLU A 79 18.10 -21.41 23.78
N SER A 80 18.42 -22.16 22.73
CA SER A 80 18.01 -21.80 21.37
C SER A 80 17.36 -22.96 20.61
N PHE A 81 16.74 -22.66 19.48
CA PHE A 81 16.23 -23.68 18.56
C PHE A 81 16.18 -23.15 17.13
N ASP A 82 16.31 -24.06 16.16
CA ASP A 82 16.32 -23.72 14.75
C ASP A 82 14.95 -24.04 14.12
N VAL A 83 14.47 -23.17 13.23
CA VAL A 83 13.30 -23.39 12.38
C VAL A 83 13.65 -23.15 10.93
N TYR A 84 13.21 -24.05 10.06
CA TYR A 84 13.46 -23.99 8.62
C TYR A 84 12.17 -23.67 7.89
N SER A 85 12.22 -22.73 6.95
CA SER A 85 11.12 -22.53 6.01
C SER A 85 10.90 -23.77 5.13
N PRO A 86 9.73 -23.90 4.50
CA PRO A 86 9.58 -24.74 3.32
C PRO A 86 10.60 -24.37 2.22
N ILE A 87 10.83 -25.29 1.27
CA ILE A 87 11.77 -25.06 0.16
C ILE A 87 11.29 -23.88 -0.68
N ILE A 88 12.22 -22.98 -0.97
CA ILE A 88 12.10 -21.90 -1.94
C ILE A 88 12.79 -22.38 -3.21
N SER A 89 12.15 -22.20 -4.37
CA SER A 89 12.69 -22.58 -5.68
C SER A 89 12.40 -21.47 -6.68
N GLN A 90 13.46 -20.92 -7.27
CA GLN A 90 13.39 -19.81 -8.23
C GLN A 90 14.49 -19.94 -9.30
N LEU A 91 14.32 -19.24 -10.42
CA LEU A 91 15.32 -19.09 -11.48
C LEU A 91 15.93 -17.68 -11.41
N TYR A 92 17.06 -17.50 -12.10
CA TYR A 92 17.73 -16.21 -12.22
C TYR A 92 16.76 -15.08 -12.58
N SER A 93 16.90 -13.92 -11.96
CA SER A 93 16.04 -12.73 -12.06
C SER A 93 14.62 -12.85 -11.52
N GLN A 94 14.20 -14.01 -11.03
CA GLN A 94 12.85 -14.16 -10.47
C GLN A 94 12.80 -13.67 -9.03
N VAL A 95 11.71 -13.00 -8.70
CA VAL A 95 11.40 -12.54 -7.35
C VAL A 95 10.54 -13.60 -6.66
N PHE A 96 11.02 -14.29 -5.63
CA PHE A 96 10.17 -15.11 -4.79
C PHE A 96 9.56 -14.26 -3.68
N TRP A 97 8.28 -13.87 -3.83
CA TRP A 97 7.56 -13.14 -2.79
C TRP A 97 6.19 -13.73 -2.47
N LYS A 98 6.13 -14.66 -1.51
CA LYS A 98 4.89 -15.36 -1.14
C LYS A 98 4.96 -15.89 0.28
N GLY A 99 3.84 -15.89 1.00
CA GLY A 99 3.72 -16.57 2.29
C GLY A 99 3.87 -18.09 2.17
N LEU A 100 4.95 -18.63 2.75
CA LEU A 100 5.17 -20.07 2.80
C LEU A 100 4.23 -20.74 3.81
N PRO A 101 3.87 -22.02 3.61
CA PRO A 101 3.10 -22.77 4.60
C PRO A 101 3.69 -22.68 6.02
N PRO A 102 2.84 -22.52 7.05
CA PRO A 102 3.31 -22.50 8.44
C PRO A 102 4.06 -23.77 8.82
N VAL A 103 5.12 -23.59 9.61
CA VAL A 103 5.98 -24.66 10.12
C VAL A 103 5.73 -24.81 11.61
N LYS A 104 5.56 -26.05 12.07
CA LYS A 104 5.46 -26.34 13.51
C LYS A 104 6.81 -26.09 14.17
N LEU A 105 6.80 -25.53 15.36
CA LEU A 105 8.02 -25.45 16.17
C LEU A 105 8.51 -26.87 16.52
N PRO A 106 9.82 -27.04 16.81
CA PRO A 106 10.35 -28.32 17.26
C PRO A 106 9.53 -28.89 18.43
N GLN A 107 9.21 -30.19 18.36
CA GLN A 107 8.28 -30.83 19.30
C GLN A 107 8.70 -30.63 20.76
N HIS A 108 10.01 -30.62 21.04
CA HIS A 108 10.53 -30.41 22.39
C HIS A 108 10.26 -28.98 22.90
N ILE A 109 10.40 -27.95 22.07
CA ILE A 109 10.08 -26.55 22.40
C ILE A 109 8.57 -26.38 22.61
N ALA A 110 7.77 -26.82 21.64
CA ALA A 110 6.31 -26.71 21.72
C ALA A 110 5.73 -27.45 22.94
N SER A 111 6.33 -28.58 23.33
CA SER A 111 5.91 -29.33 24.51
C SER A 111 6.35 -28.66 25.81
N LYS A 112 7.59 -28.14 25.87
CA LYS A 112 8.15 -27.43 27.03
C LYS A 112 7.32 -26.19 27.38
N TYR A 113 6.96 -25.40 26.36
CA TYR A 113 6.24 -24.15 26.55
C TYR A 113 4.72 -24.28 26.46
N LYS A 114 4.17 -25.50 26.39
CA LYS A 114 2.73 -25.72 26.39
C LYS A 114 2.11 -25.24 27.71
N GLY A 115 1.23 -24.25 27.65
CA GLY A 115 0.63 -23.62 28.83
C GLY A 115 1.56 -22.65 29.57
N GLN A 116 2.75 -22.37 29.01
CA GLN A 116 3.75 -21.47 29.58
C GLN A 116 4.01 -20.29 28.63
N VAL A 117 4.76 -19.30 29.10
CA VAL A 117 5.22 -18.18 28.28
C VAL A 117 6.69 -18.39 27.90
N MET A 118 7.00 -18.16 26.63
CA MET A 118 8.35 -18.15 26.11
C MET A 118 8.80 -16.69 25.96
N ALA A 119 9.94 -16.34 26.55
CA ALA A 119 10.56 -15.04 26.35
C ALA A 119 11.59 -15.17 25.23
N VAL A 120 11.30 -14.60 24.06
CA VAL A 120 12.25 -14.57 22.94
C VAL A 120 13.15 -13.35 23.11
N ILE A 121 14.42 -13.60 23.44
CA ILE A 121 15.42 -12.55 23.71
C ILE A 121 16.14 -12.10 22.44
N GLY A 122 16.03 -12.86 21.35
CA GLY A 122 16.52 -12.49 20.04
C GLY A 122 16.41 -13.61 19.02
N PHE A 123 16.75 -13.29 17.78
CA PHE A 123 16.83 -14.28 16.71
C PHE A 123 18.00 -14.02 15.77
N GLU A 124 18.30 -15.01 14.94
CA GLU A 124 19.31 -14.94 13.90
C GLU A 124 18.77 -15.56 12.62
N LEU A 125 19.21 -15.10 11.45
CA LEU A 125 18.76 -15.58 10.15
C LEU A 125 19.92 -15.95 9.22
N ASP A 126 19.77 -17.08 8.55
CA ASP A 126 20.58 -17.50 7.42
C ASP A 126 19.67 -18.02 6.28
N GLN A 127 20.22 -18.13 5.07
CA GLN A 127 19.58 -18.83 3.97
C GLN A 127 20.49 -19.99 3.56
N VAL A 128 19.97 -21.20 3.57
CA VAL A 128 20.77 -22.42 3.49
C VAL A 128 20.25 -23.36 2.40
N ARG A 129 21.16 -24.06 1.76
CA ARG A 129 20.88 -25.16 0.82
C ARG A 129 21.58 -26.43 1.29
N ILE A 130 21.14 -27.55 0.75
CA ILE A 130 21.88 -28.81 0.86
C ILE A 130 22.75 -28.91 -0.39
N ASP A 131 24.07 -29.03 -0.20
CA ASP A 131 25.01 -29.22 -1.29
C ASP A 131 24.96 -30.65 -1.87
N LYS A 132 25.76 -30.90 -2.91
CA LYS A 132 25.80 -32.20 -3.61
C LYS A 132 26.24 -33.35 -2.70
N ASP A 133 26.97 -33.05 -1.63
CA ASP A 133 27.47 -34.01 -0.65
C ASP A 133 26.47 -34.24 0.51
N GLY A 134 25.29 -33.61 0.45
CA GLY A 134 24.26 -33.72 1.48
C GLY A 134 24.51 -32.81 2.70
N LYS A 135 25.46 -31.88 2.62
CA LYS A 135 25.82 -30.98 3.71
C LYS A 135 25.08 -29.64 3.59
N GLU A 136 24.62 -29.12 4.72
CA GLU A 136 24.04 -27.79 4.79
C GLU A 136 25.11 -26.72 4.54
N ARG A 137 24.84 -25.82 3.60
CA ARG A 137 25.68 -24.67 3.24
C ARG A 137 24.86 -23.39 3.20
N SER A 138 25.43 -22.31 3.74
CA SER A 138 24.90 -20.97 3.54
C SER A 138 24.91 -20.62 2.05
N VAL A 139 23.85 -19.97 1.57
CA VAL A 139 23.81 -19.34 0.26
C VAL A 139 24.23 -17.87 0.43
N PRO A 140 25.24 -17.39 -0.30
CA PRO A 140 25.69 -16.00 -0.24
C PRO A 140 24.60 -14.98 -0.58
N MET A 141 24.63 -13.81 0.05
CA MET A 141 23.63 -12.74 -0.18
C MET A 141 23.76 -12.11 -1.58
N ASN A 142 24.94 -12.20 -2.19
CA ASN A 142 25.17 -11.79 -3.58
C ASN A 142 24.67 -12.82 -4.62
N ALA A 143 24.33 -14.05 -4.20
CA ALA A 143 23.77 -15.09 -5.04
C ALA A 143 22.23 -15.16 -4.94
N VAL A 144 21.71 -14.94 -3.73
CA VAL A 144 20.29 -14.72 -3.51
C VAL A 144 20.15 -13.54 -2.57
N TYR A 145 19.59 -12.46 -3.08
CA TYR A 145 19.34 -11.27 -2.29
C TYR A 145 18.10 -11.46 -1.43
N ASN A 146 18.25 -11.38 -0.10
CA ASN A 146 17.12 -11.19 0.80
C ASN A 146 16.66 -9.73 0.70
N HIS A 147 15.63 -9.48 -0.09
CA HIS A 147 15.11 -8.12 -0.21
C HIS A 147 14.32 -7.75 1.05
N HIS A 148 13.41 -8.63 1.50
CA HIS A 148 12.79 -8.55 2.82
C HIS A 148 12.40 -9.94 3.31
N PHE A 149 12.15 -10.07 4.62
CA PHE A 149 11.32 -11.15 5.15
C PHE A 149 10.32 -10.61 6.18
N GLU A 150 9.22 -11.33 6.32
CA GLU A 150 8.35 -11.25 7.48
C GLU A 150 8.23 -12.64 8.11
N ALA A 151 8.26 -12.71 9.44
CA ALA A 151 8.05 -13.94 10.18
C ALA A 151 7.07 -13.70 11.33
N THR A 152 6.03 -14.52 11.42
CA THR A 152 5.04 -14.44 12.50
C THR A 152 4.97 -15.78 13.22
N MET A 153 5.20 -15.79 14.53
CA MET A 153 4.97 -16.95 15.38
C MET A 153 3.63 -16.81 16.08
N ILE A 154 2.90 -17.92 16.16
CA ILE A 154 1.66 -18.02 16.93
C ILE A 154 1.81 -19.03 18.07
N GLY A 155 1.01 -18.81 19.10
CA GLY A 155 0.87 -19.66 20.25
C GLY A 155 -0.59 -19.77 20.69
N GLY A 156 -0.85 -19.67 21.98
CA GLY A 156 -2.18 -19.87 22.58
C GLY A 156 -2.67 -21.31 22.51
N ASP A 157 -3.94 -21.51 22.85
CA ASP A 157 -4.60 -22.81 22.79
C ASP A 157 -5.06 -23.15 21.36
N LYS A 158 -6.27 -23.68 21.15
CA LYS A 158 -6.80 -23.97 19.81
C LYS A 158 -7.38 -22.73 19.10
N THR A 159 -7.50 -21.58 19.78
CA THR A 159 -8.23 -20.42 19.26
C THR A 159 -7.44 -19.59 18.24
N THR A 160 -6.13 -19.44 18.44
CA THR A 160 -5.21 -18.74 17.53
C THR A 160 -4.66 -19.71 16.48
N ARG A 161 -4.86 -19.43 15.19
CA ARG A 161 -4.39 -20.30 14.08
C ARG A 161 -4.04 -19.49 12.83
N PHE A 162 -3.23 -20.10 11.96
CA PHE A 162 -3.09 -19.63 10.59
C PHE A 162 -4.21 -20.18 9.72
N GLU A 163 -4.83 -19.32 8.94
CA GLU A 163 -5.87 -19.65 7.97
C GLU A 163 -5.43 -19.12 6.59
N LEU A 164 -5.41 -20.00 5.58
CA LEU A 164 -5.11 -19.59 4.21
C LEU A 164 -6.38 -19.02 3.59
N VAL A 165 -6.39 -17.72 3.31
CA VAL A 165 -7.56 -16.99 2.81
C VAL A 165 -7.33 -16.46 1.41
N SER A 166 -8.42 -16.22 0.67
CA SER A 166 -8.37 -15.60 -0.66
C SER A 166 -8.00 -14.11 -0.54
N PRO A 167 -7.33 -13.50 -1.54
CA PRO A 167 -7.18 -12.04 -1.63
C PRO A 167 -8.49 -11.26 -1.51
N LYS A 168 -9.61 -11.88 -1.89
CA LYS A 168 -10.95 -11.28 -1.85
C LYS A 168 -11.68 -11.45 -0.51
N ASP A 169 -11.06 -12.08 0.48
CA ASP A 169 -11.64 -12.24 1.81
C ASP A 169 -11.91 -10.86 2.44
N SER A 170 -13.12 -10.63 2.93
CA SER A 170 -13.54 -9.31 3.44
C SER A 170 -12.71 -8.84 4.64
N ARG A 171 -12.17 -9.77 5.44
CA ARG A 171 -11.27 -9.45 6.57
C ARG A 171 -9.96 -8.85 6.06
N ILE A 172 -9.46 -9.37 4.94
CA ILE A 172 -8.25 -8.91 4.27
C ILE A 172 -8.49 -7.57 3.58
N VAL A 173 -9.57 -7.45 2.81
CA VAL A 173 -9.92 -6.20 2.13
C VAL A 173 -10.12 -5.07 3.14
N ALA A 174 -10.81 -5.33 4.25
CA ALA A 174 -10.98 -4.36 5.33
C ALA A 174 -9.65 -4.00 6.02
N GLN A 175 -8.76 -4.97 6.23
CA GLN A 175 -7.43 -4.72 6.78
C GLN A 175 -6.58 -3.86 5.84
N GLN A 176 -6.61 -4.12 4.53
CA GLN A 176 -5.93 -3.31 3.51
C GLN A 176 -6.49 -1.89 3.45
N GLN A 177 -7.82 -1.73 3.47
CA GLN A 177 -8.48 -0.42 3.48
C GLN A 177 -8.14 0.39 4.74
N ARG A 178 -8.01 -0.25 5.90
CA ARG A 178 -7.59 0.40 7.16
C ARG A 178 -6.10 0.73 7.18
N ARG A 179 -5.28 -0.05 6.48
CA ARG A 179 -3.82 0.10 6.39
C ARG A 179 -3.36 0.92 5.18
N GLN A 180 -4.21 1.78 4.63
CA GLN A 180 -3.99 2.60 3.42
C GLN A 180 -2.74 3.52 3.41
N ARG A 181 -1.77 3.34 4.32
CA ARG A 181 -0.54 4.12 4.47
C ARG A 181 0.68 3.32 4.93
N MET A 182 0.64 1.98 4.97
CA MET A 182 1.75 1.16 5.52
C MET A 182 2.10 -0.01 4.62
N GLY A 183 3.10 0.20 3.76
CA GLY A 183 3.76 -0.85 2.97
C GLY A 183 2.94 -1.48 1.85
N HIS A 184 3.67 -2.16 0.97
CA HIS A 184 3.24 -2.95 -0.19
C HIS A 184 2.04 -3.87 0.12
N GLY A 185 0.89 -3.52 -0.46
CA GLY A 185 -0.35 -4.29 -0.32
C GLY A 185 -0.20 -5.77 -0.67
N ILE A 186 -1.13 -6.60 -0.18
CA ILE A 186 -1.18 -8.04 -0.48
C ILE A 186 -1.33 -8.23 -2.00
N PRO A 187 -0.48 -9.07 -2.64
CA PRO A 187 -0.58 -9.34 -4.07
C PRO A 187 -1.99 -9.81 -4.44
N PRO A 188 -2.66 -9.20 -5.44
CA PRO A 188 -4.10 -9.37 -5.68
C PRO A 188 -4.51 -10.79 -6.13
N HIS A 189 -3.54 -11.66 -6.40
CA HIS A 189 -3.77 -13.00 -6.95
C HIS A 189 -3.27 -14.13 -6.06
N GLN A 190 -2.72 -13.85 -4.87
CA GLN A 190 -2.14 -14.88 -4.01
C GLN A 190 -2.88 -15.09 -2.69
N PRO A 191 -3.17 -16.35 -2.32
CA PRO A 191 -3.76 -16.60 -1.02
C PRO A 191 -2.82 -16.15 0.10
N TYR A 192 -3.41 -15.60 1.15
CA TYR A 192 -2.70 -14.96 2.27
C TYR A 192 -2.87 -15.79 3.55
N TRP A 193 -1.83 -15.86 4.38
CA TRP A 193 -1.93 -16.51 5.69
C TRP A 193 -2.41 -15.51 6.74
N LEU A 194 -3.69 -15.55 7.05
CA LEU A 194 -4.29 -14.74 8.11
C LEU A 194 -4.11 -15.41 9.46
N VAL A 195 -3.69 -14.65 10.48
CA VAL A 195 -3.81 -15.10 11.87
C VAL A 195 -5.23 -14.81 12.34
N VAL A 196 -5.95 -15.88 12.69
CA VAL A 196 -7.31 -15.79 13.25
C VAL A 196 -7.24 -16.12 14.73
N ASP A 197 -7.80 -15.25 15.57
CA ASP A 197 -7.97 -15.48 17.01
C ASP A 197 -9.46 -15.45 17.39
N THR A 198 -10.00 -16.63 17.66
CA THR A 198 -11.43 -16.82 17.97
C THR A 198 -11.83 -16.42 19.39
N THR A 199 -10.90 -15.93 20.21
CA THR A 199 -11.23 -15.34 21.52
C THR A 199 -11.85 -13.94 21.42
N THR A 200 -11.73 -13.29 20.26
CA THR A 200 -12.18 -11.89 20.04
C THR A 200 -13.52 -11.77 19.32
N GLU A 201 -14.07 -12.86 18.77
CA GLU A 201 -15.37 -12.83 18.06
C GLU A 201 -16.58 -12.76 19.01
N SER A 202 -16.43 -13.07 20.31
CA SER A 202 -17.54 -12.99 21.28
C SER A 202 -17.72 -11.62 21.96
N ASP A 203 -16.79 -10.67 21.80
CA ASP A 203 -16.78 -9.42 22.58
C ASP A 203 -17.02 -8.14 21.75
N MET A 204 -17.28 -8.23 20.44
CA MET A 204 -17.60 -7.06 19.61
C MET A 204 -19.06 -6.56 19.74
N THR A 205 -19.84 -7.06 20.70
CA THR A 205 -21.22 -6.59 20.97
C THR A 205 -21.47 -5.96 22.33
N SER A 206 -20.47 -5.75 23.20
CA SER A 206 -20.71 -5.10 24.49
C SER A 206 -20.06 -3.72 24.58
N THR A 207 -20.90 -2.70 24.42
CA THR A 207 -20.69 -1.36 24.97
C THR A 207 -20.44 -1.45 26.47
N GLY A 208 -19.30 -0.98 26.96
CA GLY A 208 -19.06 -0.82 28.38
C GLY A 208 -17.57 -0.90 28.73
N GLY A 209 -16.95 0.26 28.93
CA GLY A 209 -15.63 0.33 29.51
C GLY A 209 -15.67 -0.12 30.97
N GLU A 210 -14.92 -1.14 31.31
CA GLU A 210 -14.43 -1.38 32.66
C GLU A 210 -13.14 -2.23 32.61
N LYS A 211 -12.24 -1.90 33.53
CA LYS A 211 -10.83 -2.27 33.58
C LYS A 211 -10.64 -3.79 33.61
N ARG A 212 -9.94 -4.38 32.63
CA ARG A 212 -9.40 -5.75 32.74
C ARG A 212 -8.11 -5.69 33.55
N GLU A 213 -8.16 -6.21 34.78
CA GLU A 213 -7.05 -6.33 35.72
C GLU A 213 -5.90 -7.20 35.16
N GLN A 214 -4.74 -6.57 35.01
CA GLN A 214 -3.31 -6.97 35.15
C GLN A 214 -2.79 -8.43 35.16
N GLN A 215 -3.59 -9.47 34.87
CA GLN A 215 -3.09 -10.81 34.50
C GLN A 215 -3.45 -11.22 33.05
N SER A 216 -4.07 -10.32 32.28
CA SER A 216 -4.32 -10.48 30.84
C SER A 216 -3.43 -9.54 30.01
N MET A 217 -2.56 -10.10 29.15
CA MET A 217 -2.10 -9.58 27.84
C MET A 217 -0.70 -10.08 27.41
N ILE A 218 -0.29 -11.30 27.75
CA ILE A 218 0.80 -11.94 27.00
C ILE A 218 0.26 -12.30 25.60
N PRO A 219 0.89 -11.85 24.51
CA PRO A 219 0.31 -12.05 23.19
C PRO A 219 0.43 -13.51 22.74
N THR A 220 -0.58 -13.97 22.00
CA THR A 220 -0.63 -15.28 21.34
C THR A 220 -0.05 -15.23 19.92
N GLN A 221 0.42 -14.06 19.47
CA GLN A 221 1.10 -13.84 18.19
C GLN A 221 2.23 -12.84 18.37
N GLN A 222 3.37 -13.09 17.72
CA GLN A 222 4.50 -12.17 17.66
C GLN A 222 5.08 -12.13 16.25
N ALA A 223 5.38 -10.93 15.77
CA ALA A 223 6.10 -10.71 14.52
C ALA A 223 7.59 -10.48 14.82
N PHE A 224 8.45 -11.15 14.07
CA PHE A 224 9.91 -11.04 14.14
C PHE A 224 10.40 -10.33 12.89
N THR A 225 10.95 -9.15 13.10
CA THR A 225 11.46 -8.20 12.11
C THR A 225 12.51 -7.32 12.80
N GLY A 226 13.20 -6.48 12.03
CA GLY A 226 14.39 -5.75 12.43
C GLY A 226 15.38 -5.94 11.29
N ALA A 227 15.98 -4.86 10.77
CA ALA A 227 17.04 -4.92 9.75
C ALA A 227 16.78 -6.02 8.67
N ASN A 228 15.55 -6.06 8.13
CA ASN A 228 14.98 -7.30 7.58
C ASN A 228 15.29 -7.55 6.10
N GLY A 229 16.17 -6.75 5.48
CA GLY A 229 16.62 -6.90 4.10
C GLY A 229 17.99 -7.54 3.96
N GLY A 230 18.77 -7.08 2.98
CA GLY A 230 20.09 -7.62 2.68
C GLY A 230 21.08 -7.50 3.84
N GLU A 231 20.77 -6.65 4.81
CA GLU A 231 21.53 -6.34 6.01
C GLU A 231 21.28 -7.28 7.21
N VAL A 232 20.30 -8.19 7.12
CA VAL A 232 19.89 -9.04 8.26
C VAL A 232 21.03 -9.87 8.87
N ARG A 233 21.98 -10.34 8.07
CA ARG A 233 23.08 -11.16 8.58
C ARG A 233 24.09 -10.27 9.29
N LYS A 234 24.56 -10.67 10.47
CA LYS A 234 25.47 -9.90 11.36
C LYS A 234 24.88 -8.61 11.95
N SER A 235 23.67 -8.21 11.58
CA SER A 235 22.89 -7.28 12.39
C SER A 235 22.39 -8.02 13.64
N PHE A 236 22.58 -7.43 14.81
CA PHE A 236 22.13 -8.03 16.07
C PHE A 236 20.61 -7.85 16.20
N HIS A 237 19.85 -8.94 16.37
CA HIS A 237 18.38 -8.89 16.53
C HIS A 237 17.97 -9.36 17.92
N GLY A 238 18.70 -8.91 18.93
CA GLY A 238 18.44 -9.20 20.34
C GLY A 238 17.98 -7.98 21.10
N TYR A 239 17.45 -8.22 22.30
CA TYR A 239 17.00 -7.17 23.20
C TYR A 239 17.90 -7.09 24.44
N PRO A 240 18.07 -5.92 25.06
CA PRO A 240 18.84 -5.81 26.29
C PRO A 240 18.33 -6.75 27.39
N PRO A 241 19.23 -7.30 28.25
CA PRO A 241 18.81 -8.18 29.34
C PRO A 241 17.69 -7.56 30.18
N GLY A 242 16.62 -8.34 30.42
CA GLY A 242 15.37 -7.89 31.03
C GLY A 242 14.26 -7.51 30.02
N PHE A 243 14.55 -7.46 28.73
CA PHE A 243 13.56 -7.24 27.66
C PHE A 243 13.45 -8.46 26.75
N ALA A 244 12.24 -8.78 26.31
CA ALA A 244 11.99 -9.89 25.39
C ALA A 244 10.66 -9.72 24.63
N GLN A 245 10.52 -10.34 23.47
CA GLN A 245 9.21 -10.57 22.87
C GLN A 245 8.57 -11.79 23.56
N LEU A 246 7.53 -11.55 24.36
CA LEU A 246 6.83 -12.60 25.08
C LEU A 246 5.80 -13.25 24.16
N ILE A 247 5.67 -14.58 24.22
CA ILE A 247 4.62 -15.32 23.51
C ILE A 247 4.07 -16.45 24.37
N ALA A 248 2.74 -16.51 24.49
CA ALA A 248 2.05 -17.55 25.24
C ALA A 248 1.94 -18.84 24.42
N SER A 249 2.35 -19.98 24.97
CA SER A 249 2.18 -21.33 24.38
C SER A 249 2.54 -21.44 22.88
N PRO A 250 3.75 -21.02 22.46
CA PRO A 250 4.15 -20.98 21.06
C PRO A 250 4.13 -22.37 20.41
N LYS A 251 3.66 -22.44 19.16
CA LYS A 251 3.43 -23.74 18.47
C LYS A 251 3.77 -23.77 16.97
N ALA A 252 3.69 -22.64 16.27
CA ALA A 252 3.97 -22.59 14.83
C ALA A 252 4.46 -21.21 14.41
N ILE A 253 5.18 -21.15 13.30
CA ILE A 253 5.67 -19.92 12.66
C ILE A 253 5.36 -19.94 11.16
N GLN A 254 5.03 -18.79 10.59
CA GLN A 254 4.81 -18.59 9.16
C GLN A 254 5.81 -17.53 8.67
N ILE A 255 6.44 -17.81 7.52
CA ILE A 255 7.50 -16.98 6.95
C ILE A 255 7.07 -16.54 5.55
N THR A 256 7.16 -15.24 5.29
CA THR A 256 6.91 -14.61 4.00
C THR A 256 8.20 -13.96 3.53
N PRO A 257 9.03 -14.69 2.75
CA PRO A 257 10.25 -14.12 2.18
C PRO A 257 9.94 -13.32 0.91
N MET A 258 10.74 -12.29 0.67
CA MET A 258 10.94 -11.63 -0.61
C MET A 258 12.42 -11.79 -1.01
N GLN A 259 12.68 -12.66 -1.99
CA GLN A 259 14.03 -13.07 -2.35
C GLN A 259 14.24 -12.92 -3.85
N ILE A 260 15.47 -12.63 -4.28
CA ILE A 260 15.80 -12.41 -5.69
C ILE A 260 16.99 -13.27 -6.06
N ASP A 261 16.85 -14.09 -7.09
CA ASP A 261 17.96 -14.90 -7.61
C ASP A 261 18.87 -14.05 -8.48
N THR A 262 20.10 -13.84 -8.00
CA THR A 262 21.14 -13.06 -8.66
C THR A 262 22.33 -13.92 -9.04
N TRP A 263 22.24 -15.25 -8.89
CA TRP A 263 23.37 -16.16 -9.03
C TRP A 263 23.66 -16.46 -10.50
N ASN A 264 24.82 -16.02 -10.99
CA ASN A 264 25.34 -16.42 -12.29
C ASN A 264 25.88 -17.86 -12.22
N ARG A 265 25.14 -18.83 -12.77
CA ARG A 265 25.49 -20.27 -12.65
C ARG A 265 26.82 -20.63 -13.32
N ASP A 266 27.19 -19.90 -14.38
CA ASP A 266 28.38 -20.22 -15.18
C ASP A 266 29.67 -19.66 -14.56
N ALA A 267 29.56 -18.55 -13.83
CA ALA A 267 30.71 -17.81 -13.32
C ALA A 267 30.89 -17.87 -11.80
N MET A 268 29.85 -18.27 -11.07
CA MET A 268 29.87 -18.34 -9.61
C MET A 268 29.68 -19.77 -9.11
N ASP A 269 30.56 -20.20 -8.21
CA ASP A 269 30.47 -21.50 -7.53
C ASP A 269 30.00 -21.30 -6.09
N LEU A 270 28.78 -21.74 -5.77
CA LEU A 270 28.24 -21.61 -4.42
C LEU A 270 28.88 -22.57 -3.42
N ASP A 271 29.60 -23.60 -3.86
CA ASP A 271 30.35 -24.50 -2.98
C ASP A 271 31.70 -23.86 -2.58
N ASN A 272 32.11 -22.79 -3.26
CA ASN A 272 33.30 -22.00 -2.97
C ASN A 272 32.95 -20.62 -2.39
N ASN A 273 33.15 -20.46 -1.08
CA ASN A 273 32.87 -19.22 -0.35
C ASN A 273 33.68 -17.99 -0.81
N PHE A 274 34.64 -18.14 -1.74
CA PHE A 274 35.50 -17.06 -2.24
C PHE A 274 35.23 -16.67 -3.69
N THR A 275 34.16 -17.19 -4.30
CA THR A 275 33.88 -16.81 -5.67
C THR A 275 33.41 -15.36 -5.71
N ARG A 276 34.21 -14.54 -6.41
CA ARG A 276 33.88 -13.16 -6.76
C ARG A 276 32.49 -13.11 -7.39
N PHE A 277 31.71 -12.10 -7.01
CA PHE A 277 30.43 -11.85 -7.66
C PHE A 277 30.63 -11.52 -9.15
N VAL A 278 29.83 -12.16 -10.00
CA VAL A 278 29.75 -11.87 -11.43
C VAL A 278 28.27 -11.77 -11.77
N PRO A 279 27.78 -10.62 -12.26
CA PRO A 279 26.37 -10.50 -12.61
C PRO A 279 26.04 -11.42 -13.79
N GLY A 280 24.81 -11.93 -13.82
CA GLY A 280 24.21 -12.42 -15.06
C GLY A 280 23.67 -11.26 -15.90
N PRO A 281 22.74 -11.54 -16.84
CA PRO A 281 22.03 -10.49 -17.58
C PRO A 281 21.33 -9.50 -16.64
N LEU A 282 21.42 -8.20 -16.96
CA LEU A 282 20.69 -7.14 -16.26
C LEU A 282 19.71 -6.48 -17.25
N PRO A 283 18.54 -5.99 -16.81
CA PRO A 283 17.63 -5.24 -17.66
C PRO A 283 18.24 -3.88 -18.03
N ARG A 284 17.74 -3.26 -19.10
CA ARG A 284 18.21 -1.95 -19.58
C ARG A 284 18.11 -0.85 -18.52
N ASN A 285 17.11 -0.96 -17.65
CA ASN A 285 16.82 0.00 -16.59
C ASN A 285 17.60 -0.28 -15.28
N SER A 286 18.57 -1.19 -15.30
CA SER A 286 19.47 -1.38 -14.15
C SER A 286 20.48 -0.23 -14.06
N LEU A 287 20.59 0.38 -12.88
CA LEU A 287 21.55 1.47 -12.61
C LEU A 287 22.90 0.98 -12.08
N ALA A 288 23.05 -0.33 -11.85
CA ALA A 288 24.29 -0.92 -11.37
C ALA A 288 25.48 -0.65 -12.33
N PRO A 289 26.70 -0.46 -11.80
CA PRO A 289 27.90 -0.23 -12.61
C PRO A 289 28.12 -1.34 -13.64
N LYS A 290 28.38 -0.95 -14.89
CA LYS A 290 28.66 -1.89 -16.00
C LYS A 290 30.12 -2.35 -16.07
N ASN A 291 30.94 -1.99 -15.08
CA ASN A 291 32.36 -2.30 -15.08
C ASN A 291 32.60 -3.74 -14.60
N LYS A 292 33.78 -4.29 -14.89
CA LYS A 292 34.12 -5.67 -14.51
C LYS A 292 34.13 -5.88 -12.99
N ASN A 293 34.30 -4.84 -12.19
CA ASN A 293 34.44 -4.84 -10.73
C ASN A 293 33.13 -4.62 -9.98
N VAL A 294 31.98 -4.81 -10.62
CA VAL A 294 30.69 -4.79 -9.92
C VAL A 294 30.62 -5.94 -8.89
N THR A 295 30.04 -5.65 -7.75
CA THR A 295 30.01 -6.48 -6.54
C THR A 295 28.60 -6.88 -6.12
N TYR A 296 27.59 -6.24 -6.74
CA TYR A 296 26.18 -6.47 -6.50
C TYR A 296 25.40 -6.56 -7.82
N SER A 297 24.22 -7.15 -7.79
CA SER A 297 23.32 -7.21 -8.94
C SER A 297 22.32 -6.06 -8.89
N GLY A 298 22.18 -5.27 -9.95
CA GLY A 298 21.10 -4.27 -10.01
C GLY A 298 19.69 -4.86 -10.12
N LEU A 299 19.54 -6.19 -10.13
CA LEU A 299 18.24 -6.85 -9.94
C LEU A 299 17.72 -6.68 -8.50
N LEU A 300 18.61 -6.44 -7.53
CA LEU A 300 18.22 -6.25 -6.13
C LEU A 300 17.32 -5.03 -5.93
N GLU A 301 17.28 -4.12 -6.91
CA GLU A 301 16.57 -2.84 -6.87
C GLU A 301 15.21 -2.90 -7.60
N CYS A 302 14.80 -4.08 -8.07
CA CYS A 302 13.51 -4.27 -8.73
C CYS A 302 13.25 -3.25 -9.87
N PRO A 303 14.14 -3.11 -10.86
CA PRO A 303 13.95 -2.13 -11.93
C PRO A 303 12.70 -2.44 -12.74
N VAL A 304 11.93 -1.41 -13.11
CA VAL A 304 10.82 -1.56 -14.07
C VAL A 304 11.40 -1.98 -15.42
N THR A 305 10.93 -3.09 -15.97
CA THR A 305 11.40 -3.64 -17.25
C THR A 305 10.33 -3.52 -18.34
N THR A 306 10.68 -3.87 -19.58
CA THR A 306 9.71 -3.96 -20.69
C THR A 306 8.63 -5.04 -20.52
N ARG A 307 8.68 -5.86 -19.46
CA ARG A 307 7.56 -6.75 -19.07
C ARG A 307 6.48 -6.02 -18.28
N ILE A 308 6.77 -4.82 -17.76
CA ILE A 308 5.85 -4.05 -16.93
C ILE A 308 5.31 -2.87 -17.73
N GLN A 309 4.01 -2.86 -17.97
CA GLN A 309 3.29 -1.72 -18.51
C GLN A 309 2.80 -0.82 -17.38
N LYS A 310 3.09 0.49 -17.47
CA LYS A 310 2.52 1.48 -16.56
C LYS A 310 1.16 1.94 -17.08
N HIS A 311 0.12 1.74 -16.29
CA HIS A 311 -1.19 2.36 -16.51
C HIS A 311 -1.27 3.63 -15.69
N LEU A 312 -1.24 4.75 -16.39
CA LEU A 312 -1.39 6.05 -15.74
C LEU A 312 -2.85 6.24 -15.34
N PRO A 313 -3.12 6.97 -14.24
CA PRO A 313 -4.48 7.27 -13.88
C PRO A 313 -5.14 8.09 -14.98
N PRO A 314 -6.44 7.84 -15.27
CA PRO A 314 -7.14 8.58 -16.29
C PRO A 314 -7.10 10.07 -15.94
N GLN A 315 -6.60 10.89 -16.86
CA GLN A 315 -6.73 12.32 -16.73
C GLN A 315 -8.23 12.63 -16.62
N GLY A 316 -8.62 13.34 -15.57
CA GLY A 316 -10.03 13.69 -15.40
C GLY A 316 -10.49 14.57 -16.55
N TYR A 317 -11.81 14.66 -16.74
CA TYR A 317 -12.39 15.57 -17.73
C TYR A 317 -13.18 16.67 -17.02
N LEU A 318 -13.25 17.85 -17.65
CA LEU A 318 -14.03 18.97 -17.16
C LEU A 318 -14.97 19.46 -18.27
N PRO A 319 -16.28 19.59 -17.99
CA PRO A 319 -17.20 20.22 -18.91
C PRO A 319 -17.10 21.75 -18.80
N LEU A 320 -16.90 22.43 -19.93
CA LEU A 320 -16.73 23.88 -20.01
C LEU A 320 -17.92 24.53 -20.70
N ALA A 321 -18.64 25.39 -19.97
CA ALA A 321 -19.83 26.09 -20.46
C ALA A 321 -19.54 27.45 -21.14
N LYS A 322 -18.28 27.91 -21.15
CA LYS A 322 -17.87 29.20 -21.72
C LYS A 322 -16.39 29.19 -22.10
N GLY A 323 -16.01 29.83 -23.20
CA GLY A 323 -14.61 29.99 -23.61
C GLY A 323 -14.10 28.85 -24.50
N SER A 324 -12.87 28.38 -24.32
CA SER A 324 -12.30 27.28 -25.11
C SER A 324 -11.42 26.37 -24.23
N CYS A 325 -11.17 25.14 -24.66
CA CYS A 325 -10.31 24.19 -23.92
C CYS A 325 -8.81 24.53 -23.97
N GLU A 326 -8.39 25.67 -24.53
CA GLU A 326 -6.98 26.08 -24.70
C GLU A 326 -6.06 24.94 -25.16
N ASN A 327 -5.09 24.51 -24.34
CA ASN A 327 -4.13 23.42 -24.63
C ASN A 327 -4.62 22.02 -24.19
N LEU A 328 -5.82 21.94 -23.61
CA LEU A 328 -6.41 20.72 -23.03
C LEU A 328 -7.52 20.15 -23.93
N VAL A 329 -7.38 20.37 -25.25
CA VAL A 329 -8.33 19.88 -26.25
C VAL A 329 -8.18 18.37 -26.39
N ILE A 330 -9.29 17.64 -26.28
CA ILE A 330 -9.33 16.22 -26.62
C ILE A 330 -9.03 16.06 -28.12
N THR A 331 -8.03 15.25 -28.47
CA THR A 331 -7.47 15.14 -29.82
C THR A 331 -7.91 13.90 -30.59
N SER A 332 -8.75 13.04 -30.00
CA SER A 332 -9.29 11.86 -30.67
C SER A 332 -10.80 11.69 -30.45
N PRO A 333 -11.55 11.15 -31.43
CA PRO A 333 -12.96 10.81 -31.25
C PRO A 333 -13.20 9.81 -30.11
N ASP A 334 -12.34 8.80 -29.99
CA ASP A 334 -12.50 7.76 -28.97
C ASP A 334 -12.37 8.34 -27.55
N ASP A 335 -11.37 9.18 -27.32
CA ASP A 335 -11.22 9.88 -26.03
C ASP A 335 -12.41 10.81 -25.77
N CYS A 336 -12.93 11.48 -26.81
CA CYS A 336 -14.10 12.35 -26.68
C CYS A 336 -15.33 11.56 -26.23
N PHE A 337 -15.63 10.47 -26.91
CA PHE A 337 -16.82 9.68 -26.62
C PHE A 337 -16.72 8.95 -25.28
N GLN A 338 -15.53 8.49 -24.90
CA GLN A 338 -15.29 7.94 -23.56
C GLN A 338 -15.46 9.01 -22.48
N ALA A 339 -14.93 10.22 -22.69
CA ALA A 339 -15.07 11.34 -21.76
C ALA A 339 -16.54 11.75 -21.55
N VAL A 340 -17.30 11.91 -22.64
CA VAL A 340 -18.74 12.23 -22.56
C VAL A 340 -19.50 11.09 -21.89
N THR A 341 -19.26 9.84 -22.29
CA THR A 341 -19.95 8.68 -21.71
C THR A 341 -19.72 8.60 -20.21
N LYS A 342 -18.48 8.74 -19.75
CA LYS A 342 -18.14 8.73 -18.33
C LYS A 342 -18.87 9.84 -17.57
N MET A 343 -18.79 11.09 -18.05
CA MET A 343 -19.42 12.24 -17.39
C MET A 343 -20.94 12.11 -17.30
N VAL A 344 -21.59 11.69 -18.39
CA VAL A 344 -23.05 11.53 -18.41
C VAL A 344 -23.46 10.41 -17.47
N ARG A 345 -22.80 9.25 -17.51
CA ARG A 345 -23.15 8.08 -16.68
C ARG A 345 -22.90 8.30 -15.19
N GLU A 346 -21.98 9.19 -14.82
CA GLU A 346 -21.77 9.61 -13.42
C GLU A 346 -22.95 10.40 -12.85
N SER A 347 -23.76 11.06 -13.69
CA SER A 347 -24.91 11.86 -13.26
C SER A 347 -26.25 11.19 -13.56
N ASP A 348 -26.40 10.58 -14.74
CA ASP A 348 -27.65 10.05 -15.29
C ASP A 348 -27.36 8.78 -16.11
N ASN A 349 -27.86 7.65 -15.60
CA ASN A 349 -27.69 6.35 -16.26
C ASN A 349 -28.81 6.01 -17.25
N GLN A 350 -29.86 6.84 -17.33
CA GLN A 350 -31.01 6.67 -18.23
C GLN A 350 -30.86 7.48 -19.53
N THR A 351 -30.10 8.58 -19.53
CA THR A 351 -29.87 9.42 -20.73
C THR A 351 -29.18 8.61 -21.86
N GLN A 352 -29.72 8.67 -23.08
CA GLN A 352 -29.08 8.10 -24.26
C GLN A 352 -27.95 8.99 -24.77
N ILE A 353 -26.90 8.39 -25.34
CA ILE A 353 -25.75 9.10 -25.89
C ILE A 353 -25.61 8.72 -27.36
N HIS A 354 -25.67 9.72 -28.23
CA HIS A 354 -25.43 9.60 -29.67
C HIS A 354 -24.07 10.19 -29.99
N THR A 355 -23.17 9.42 -30.62
CA THR A 355 -21.81 9.86 -30.94
C THR A 355 -21.70 10.24 -32.41
N VAL A 356 -21.06 11.39 -32.69
CA VAL A 356 -20.87 11.92 -34.04
C VAL A 356 -19.42 12.37 -34.22
N SER A 357 -18.74 11.87 -35.26
CA SER A 357 -17.37 12.27 -35.63
C SER A 357 -17.20 12.36 -37.15
N GLY A 358 -16.11 12.99 -37.60
CA GLY A 358 -15.66 12.96 -39.00
C GLY A 358 -16.21 14.08 -39.89
N GLN A 359 -16.75 15.15 -39.31
CA GLN A 359 -17.17 16.35 -40.03
C GLN A 359 -16.45 17.58 -39.44
N ASP A 360 -15.70 18.29 -40.28
CA ASP A 360 -15.22 19.64 -39.94
C ASP A 360 -16.43 20.57 -39.96
N ASP A 361 -16.92 20.95 -38.78
CA ASP A 361 -18.09 21.82 -38.65
C ASP A 361 -17.66 23.18 -38.05
N PRO A 362 -17.60 24.25 -38.87
CA PRO A 362 -17.20 25.57 -38.39
C PRO A 362 -18.23 26.21 -37.45
N SER A 363 -19.42 25.62 -37.31
CA SER A 363 -20.46 26.07 -36.38
C SER A 363 -20.32 25.47 -34.97
N ARG A 364 -19.30 24.64 -34.75
CA ARG A 364 -19.06 23.91 -33.49
C ARG A 364 -17.69 24.23 -32.89
N PRO A 365 -17.51 24.05 -31.57
CA PRO A 365 -16.23 24.29 -30.92
C PRO A 365 -15.22 23.25 -31.39
N LYS A 366 -13.93 23.58 -31.26
CA LYS A 366 -12.84 22.67 -31.59
C LYS A 366 -12.77 21.50 -30.62
N GLY A 367 -12.54 20.28 -31.13
CA GLY A 367 -12.41 19.08 -30.31
C GLY A 367 -13.76 18.53 -29.84
N CYS A 368 -13.85 18.14 -28.56
CA CYS A 368 -15.02 17.45 -28.03
C CYS A 368 -16.07 18.42 -27.47
N SER A 369 -17.34 18.28 -27.89
CA SER A 369 -18.47 19.03 -27.34
C SER A 369 -19.72 18.18 -27.19
N MET A 370 -20.65 18.62 -26.35
CA MET A 370 -21.94 17.95 -26.20
C MET A 370 -23.11 18.91 -26.00
N ARG A 371 -24.27 18.46 -26.45
CA ARG A 371 -25.55 19.16 -26.32
C ARG A 371 -26.69 18.17 -26.23
N VAL A 372 -27.85 18.61 -25.79
CA VAL A 372 -29.06 17.78 -25.76
C VAL A 372 -29.79 17.94 -27.09
N VAL A 373 -30.01 16.83 -27.79
CA VAL A 373 -30.70 16.81 -29.10
C VAL A 373 -32.16 16.42 -29.00
N SER A 374 -32.53 15.78 -27.89
CA SER A 374 -33.92 15.50 -27.54
C SER A 374 -34.09 15.57 -26.03
N VAL A 375 -35.16 16.25 -25.59
CA VAL A 375 -35.62 16.25 -24.20
C VAL A 375 -37.00 15.61 -24.16
N PRO A 376 -37.34 14.83 -23.11
CA PRO A 376 -38.72 14.42 -22.90
C PRO A 376 -39.61 15.67 -22.76
N PRO A 377 -40.81 15.70 -23.34
CA PRO A 377 -41.79 16.75 -23.05
C PRO A 377 -42.21 16.66 -21.58
N ILE A 378 -41.70 17.56 -20.75
CA ILE A 378 -42.25 17.76 -19.40
C ILE A 378 -43.62 18.46 -19.56
N PRO A 379 -44.78 17.87 -19.20
CA PRO A 379 -45.01 16.52 -18.70
C PRO A 379 -46.17 15.79 -19.40
N ASP A 380 -45.89 14.70 -20.12
CA ASP A 380 -46.81 13.56 -20.16
C ASP A 380 -46.04 12.26 -20.37
N TYR A 381 -46.62 11.18 -19.86
CA TYR A 381 -46.10 9.82 -19.87
C TYR A 381 -45.88 9.30 -21.31
N ASP A 382 -44.79 9.69 -21.96
CA ASP A 382 -44.32 9.01 -23.17
C ASP A 382 -42.86 8.59 -23.02
N ASP A 383 -42.52 7.44 -23.61
CA ASP A 383 -41.24 6.71 -23.51
C ASP A 383 -40.03 7.46 -24.10
N GLU A 384 -40.11 8.78 -24.34
CA GLU A 384 -39.03 9.58 -24.90
C GLU A 384 -37.95 9.87 -23.84
N GLN A 385 -36.75 9.36 -24.09
CA GLN A 385 -35.58 9.55 -23.22
C GLN A 385 -34.80 10.80 -23.63
N ARG A 386 -34.17 11.46 -22.65
CA ARG A 386 -33.20 12.53 -22.92
C ARG A 386 -32.03 11.97 -23.74
N VAL A 387 -31.71 12.62 -24.85
CA VAL A 387 -30.61 12.23 -25.75
C VAL A 387 -29.55 13.31 -25.79
N ILE A 388 -28.32 12.95 -25.44
CA ILE A 388 -27.14 13.80 -25.58
C ILE A 388 -26.40 13.42 -26.86
N GLU A 389 -26.07 14.41 -27.68
CA GLU A 389 -25.10 14.28 -28.77
C GLU A 389 -23.70 14.58 -28.23
N ALA A 390 -22.78 13.63 -28.38
CA ALA A 390 -21.34 13.81 -28.22
C ALA A 390 -20.73 14.03 -29.60
N PHE A 391 -20.14 15.20 -29.83
CA PHE A 391 -19.59 15.61 -31.12
C PHE A 391 -18.09 15.84 -31.03
N TYR A 392 -17.32 15.19 -31.91
CA TYR A 392 -15.89 15.46 -32.10
C TYR A 392 -15.66 16.27 -33.38
N ASN A 393 -15.22 17.52 -33.22
CA ASN A 393 -14.92 18.44 -34.31
C ASN A 393 -13.42 18.47 -34.63
N ASN A 394 -13.09 18.17 -35.88
CA ASN A 394 -11.71 18.19 -36.37
C ASN A 394 -11.33 19.53 -37.05
N ALA A 395 -12.26 20.48 -37.15
CA ALA A 395 -12.02 21.80 -37.70
C ALA A 395 -11.06 22.61 -36.81
N SER A 396 -9.79 22.71 -37.19
CA SER A 396 -8.76 23.42 -36.41
C SER A 396 -8.97 24.94 -36.33
N GLU A 397 -9.68 25.50 -37.30
CA GLU A 397 -9.89 26.94 -37.53
C GLU A 397 -11.22 27.49 -37.00
N THR A 398 -12.06 26.65 -36.36
CA THR A 398 -13.32 27.13 -35.77
C THR A 398 -13.06 28.15 -34.65
N THR A 399 -13.83 29.24 -34.65
CA THR A 399 -13.81 30.29 -33.61
C THR A 399 -14.97 30.17 -32.62
N VAL A 400 -15.79 29.13 -32.75
CA VAL A 400 -16.97 28.93 -31.90
C VAL A 400 -16.54 28.54 -30.49
N GLU A 401 -16.92 29.37 -29.52
CA GLU A 401 -16.68 29.11 -28.10
C GLU A 401 -17.61 28.03 -27.54
N CYS A 402 -17.12 27.33 -26.52
CA CYS A 402 -17.86 26.39 -25.70
C CYS A 402 -19.08 27.07 -25.07
N GLY A 403 -20.24 26.42 -25.15
CA GLY A 403 -21.49 26.95 -24.64
C GLY A 403 -21.92 28.30 -25.24
N SER A 404 -21.43 28.67 -26.43
CA SER A 404 -21.83 29.91 -27.10
C SER A 404 -23.36 30.06 -27.12
N ARG A 405 -23.83 31.22 -26.64
CA ARG A 405 -25.21 31.44 -26.24
C ARG A 405 -26.00 32.22 -27.27
N ASN A 406 -27.18 31.72 -27.61
CA ASN A 406 -28.25 32.52 -28.22
C ASN A 406 -29.09 33.20 -27.11
N ALA A 407 -29.63 34.39 -27.38
CA ALA A 407 -30.45 35.12 -26.40
C ALA A 407 -31.66 34.30 -25.91
N ASP A 408 -32.18 33.42 -26.77
CA ASP A 408 -33.34 32.57 -26.53
C ASP A 408 -32.95 31.08 -26.37
N GLN A 409 -32.06 30.79 -25.42
CA GLN A 409 -31.54 29.43 -25.21
C GLN A 409 -32.36 28.61 -24.20
N LEU A 410 -32.54 27.32 -24.51
CA LEU A 410 -33.03 26.31 -23.58
C LEU A 410 -31.86 25.44 -23.09
N TYR A 411 -31.82 25.15 -21.79
CA TYR A 411 -30.88 24.19 -21.20
C TYR A 411 -31.62 23.07 -20.47
N SER A 412 -31.00 21.90 -20.43
CA SER A 412 -31.52 20.71 -19.76
C SER A 412 -30.44 20.05 -18.91
N ALA A 413 -30.78 19.74 -17.67
CA ALA A 413 -29.99 18.94 -16.75
C ALA A 413 -30.83 17.81 -16.15
N ALA A 414 -30.20 16.67 -15.91
CA ALA A 414 -30.83 15.51 -15.28
C ALA A 414 -29.81 14.75 -14.42
N ALA A 415 -30.30 14.10 -13.35
CA ALA A 415 -29.53 13.18 -12.54
C ALA A 415 -30.39 12.12 -11.86
N ASN A 416 -29.86 10.89 -11.74
CA ASN A 416 -30.47 9.79 -10.98
C ASN A 416 -29.67 9.52 -9.71
N SER A 417 -30.31 9.71 -8.55
CA SER A 417 -29.72 9.46 -7.22
C SER A 417 -30.83 8.92 -6.30
N LEU A 418 -30.82 9.22 -4.99
CA LEU A 418 -31.94 8.90 -4.08
C LEU A 418 -33.27 9.52 -4.53
N VAL A 419 -33.18 10.64 -5.25
CA VAL A 419 -34.27 11.38 -5.88
C VAL A 419 -33.84 11.62 -7.32
N GLU A 420 -34.71 11.34 -8.29
CA GLU A 420 -34.49 11.70 -9.69
C GLU A 420 -34.81 13.19 -9.85
N VAL A 421 -33.87 13.94 -10.44
CA VAL A 421 -33.97 15.38 -10.60
C VAL A 421 -33.79 15.74 -12.06
N SER A 422 -34.73 16.52 -12.61
CA SER A 422 -34.60 17.12 -13.94
C SER A 422 -34.87 18.62 -13.86
N VAL A 423 -34.06 19.40 -14.57
CA VAL A 423 -34.13 20.85 -14.61
C VAL A 423 -34.12 21.31 -16.06
N MET A 424 -35.10 22.14 -16.42
CA MET A 424 -35.17 22.84 -17.69
C MET A 424 -35.06 24.34 -17.43
N ILE A 425 -34.12 25.01 -18.11
CA ILE A 425 -33.86 26.45 -17.95
C ILE A 425 -34.17 27.13 -19.28
N ASP A 426 -35.23 27.93 -19.31
CA ASP A 426 -35.66 28.71 -20.46
C ASP A 426 -35.24 30.16 -20.24
N THR A 427 -34.17 30.58 -20.91
CA THR A 427 -33.63 31.93 -20.69
C THR A 427 -34.45 33.02 -21.35
N ALA A 428 -35.23 32.69 -22.40
CA ALA A 428 -36.12 33.64 -23.04
C ALA A 428 -37.28 34.02 -22.11
N LYS A 429 -37.74 33.07 -21.28
CA LYS A 429 -38.86 33.27 -20.34
C LYS A 429 -38.44 33.62 -18.91
N ASP A 430 -37.15 33.69 -18.62
CA ASP A 430 -36.61 33.74 -17.24
C ASP A 430 -37.31 32.69 -16.35
N LEU A 431 -37.31 31.43 -16.79
CA LEU A 431 -38.07 30.36 -16.14
C LEU A 431 -37.24 29.09 -15.99
N VAL A 432 -37.22 28.57 -14.77
CA VAL A 432 -36.70 27.24 -14.43
C VAL A 432 -37.87 26.34 -14.11
N THR A 433 -37.93 25.18 -14.77
CA THR A 433 -38.84 24.08 -14.44
C THR A 433 -38.05 22.96 -13.81
N ILE A 434 -38.43 22.55 -12.60
CA ILE A 434 -37.75 21.51 -11.82
C ILE A 434 -38.74 20.37 -11.62
N SER A 435 -38.35 19.16 -12.02
CA SER A 435 -39.06 17.92 -11.75
C SER A 435 -38.28 17.10 -10.73
N LEU A 436 -38.97 16.70 -9.65
CA LEU A 436 -38.42 15.85 -8.59
C LEU A 436 -39.26 14.58 -8.49
N LYS A 437 -38.63 13.41 -8.59
CA LYS A 437 -39.30 12.12 -8.38
C LYS A 437 -38.61 11.34 -7.27
N GLY A 438 -39.40 10.99 -6.25
CA GLY A 438 -38.93 10.26 -5.07
C GLY A 438 -40.01 9.32 -4.51
N PRO A 439 -39.81 8.73 -3.32
CA PRO A 439 -40.78 7.82 -2.72
C PRO A 439 -42.08 8.53 -2.35
N ALA A 440 -43.23 7.92 -2.64
CA ALA A 440 -44.53 8.54 -2.41
C ALA A 440 -44.91 8.68 -0.94
N TYR A 441 -44.50 7.75 -0.08
CA TYR A 441 -44.98 7.65 1.31
C TYR A 441 -43.96 8.05 2.36
N ARG A 442 -42.87 8.69 1.94
CA ARG A 442 -41.82 9.28 2.77
C ARG A 442 -41.51 10.68 2.25
N TRP A 443 -41.04 11.57 3.11
CA TRP A 443 -40.54 12.86 2.63
C TRP A 443 -39.22 12.64 1.86
N PHE A 444 -38.98 13.48 0.86
CA PHE A 444 -37.69 13.59 0.20
C PHE A 444 -37.35 15.05 -0.08
N GLY A 445 -36.07 15.36 -0.24
CA GLY A 445 -35.62 16.73 -0.48
C GLY A 445 -34.38 16.81 -1.35
N VAL A 446 -34.24 17.95 -2.03
CA VAL A 446 -33.11 18.26 -2.92
C VAL A 446 -32.61 19.67 -2.64
N GLY A 447 -31.35 19.76 -2.22
CA GLY A 447 -30.64 21.01 -1.94
C GLY A 447 -29.64 21.32 -3.05
N PHE A 448 -29.80 22.44 -3.74
CA PHE A 448 -28.99 22.82 -4.90
C PHE A 448 -27.77 23.66 -4.50
N GLY A 449 -26.66 23.50 -5.23
CA GLY A 449 -25.41 24.24 -5.04
C GLY A 449 -24.54 23.78 -3.89
N ALA A 450 -24.66 22.52 -3.46
CA ALA A 450 -23.98 22.00 -2.28
C ALA A 450 -23.57 20.54 -2.45
N ARG A 451 -22.50 20.13 -1.74
CA ARG A 451 -22.15 18.71 -1.55
C ARG A 451 -22.37 18.23 -0.12
N LYS A 452 -22.66 19.15 0.80
CA LYS A 452 -22.85 18.88 2.22
C LYS A 452 -23.76 19.94 2.86
N MET A 453 -24.49 19.58 3.91
CA MET A 453 -25.44 20.50 4.57
C MET A 453 -24.77 21.77 5.10
N LYS A 454 -23.48 21.70 5.49
CA LYS A 454 -22.69 22.86 5.91
C LYS A 454 -22.56 23.97 4.85
N ASP A 455 -22.77 23.64 3.57
CA ASP A 455 -22.80 24.61 2.47
C ASP A 455 -24.13 25.40 2.46
N GLN A 456 -25.06 25.06 3.36
CA GLN A 456 -26.34 25.71 3.60
C GLN A 456 -27.20 25.84 2.34
N PRO A 457 -27.52 24.76 1.59
CA PRO A 457 -28.20 24.90 0.31
C PRO A 457 -29.63 25.42 0.41
N TRP A 458 -30.08 26.07 -0.66
CA TRP A 458 -31.51 26.24 -0.95
C TRP A 458 -32.10 24.88 -1.32
N THR A 459 -33.13 24.47 -0.59
CA THR A 459 -33.64 23.10 -0.61
C THR A 459 -35.14 23.06 -0.81
N ILE A 460 -35.58 22.26 -1.79
CA ILE A 460 -36.99 21.90 -1.94
C ILE A 460 -37.25 20.62 -1.15
N VAL A 461 -38.28 20.64 -0.31
CA VAL A 461 -38.74 19.50 0.49
C VAL A 461 -40.14 19.10 0.03
N VAL A 462 -40.32 17.82 -0.27
CA VAL A 462 -41.58 17.21 -0.65
C VAL A 462 -42.00 16.23 0.44
N GLU A 463 -43.12 16.51 1.12
CA GLU A 463 -43.69 15.57 2.08
C GLU A 463 -44.44 14.42 1.40
N GLY A 464 -44.47 13.27 2.06
CA GLY A 464 -45.11 12.05 1.56
C GLY A 464 -46.65 12.09 1.64
N GLY A 465 -47.29 11.28 0.80
CA GLY A 465 -48.73 11.15 0.67
C GLY A 465 -49.37 12.10 -0.36
N GLN A 466 -50.65 11.84 -0.68
CA GLN A 466 -51.39 12.58 -1.71
C GLN A 466 -51.54 14.08 -1.40
N GLY A 467 -51.60 14.46 -0.13
CA GLY A 467 -51.68 15.87 0.31
C GLY A 467 -50.38 16.45 0.87
N GLY A 468 -49.25 15.75 0.72
CA GLY A 468 -47.98 16.21 1.30
C GLY A 468 -47.52 17.53 0.69
N ALA A 469 -47.15 18.48 1.55
CA ALA A 469 -46.74 19.83 1.17
C ALA A 469 -45.41 19.83 0.40
N VAL A 470 -45.25 20.84 -0.46
CA VAL A 470 -43.99 21.15 -1.14
C VAL A 470 -43.53 22.49 -0.60
N THR A 471 -42.36 22.51 0.05
CA THR A 471 -41.85 23.70 0.74
C THR A 471 -40.40 23.97 0.38
N GLU A 472 -39.95 25.20 0.61
CA GLU A 472 -38.55 25.61 0.42
C GLU A 472 -37.89 25.94 1.76
N ARG A 473 -36.63 25.56 1.91
CA ARG A 473 -35.84 25.84 3.11
C ARG A 473 -34.44 26.30 2.75
N LYS A 474 -33.87 27.16 3.57
CA LYS A 474 -32.42 27.40 3.62
C LYS A 474 -31.85 26.51 4.72
N LEU A 475 -31.13 25.45 4.35
CA LEU A 475 -30.57 24.50 5.32
C LEU A 475 -29.40 25.10 6.11
N GLU A 476 -29.10 24.49 7.25
CA GLU A 476 -27.99 24.83 8.15
C GLU A 476 -27.05 23.63 8.33
N ASP A 477 -25.89 23.84 8.96
CA ASP A 477 -24.95 22.74 9.23
C ASP A 477 -25.58 21.70 10.18
N HIS A 478 -25.77 20.48 9.68
CA HIS A 478 -26.44 19.39 10.40
C HIS A 478 -27.84 19.72 10.97
N ALA A 479 -28.53 20.74 10.44
CA ALA A 479 -29.83 21.18 10.92
C ALA A 479 -30.85 21.45 9.79
N GLY A 480 -32.14 21.32 10.13
CA GLY A 480 -33.25 21.49 9.18
C GLY A 480 -33.44 22.92 8.65
N GLY A 481 -32.70 23.89 9.18
CA GLY A 481 -32.67 25.28 8.72
C GLY A 481 -34.01 26.01 8.77
N THR A 482 -34.14 27.09 8.00
CA THR A 482 -35.28 28.01 8.05
C THR A 482 -36.23 27.80 6.86
N LEU A 483 -37.54 27.85 7.13
CA LEU A 483 -38.57 27.83 6.09
C LEU A 483 -38.58 29.17 5.34
N ILE A 484 -38.63 29.14 4.02
CA ILE A 484 -38.69 30.36 3.18
C ILE A 484 -40.16 30.76 2.98
N THR A 485 -40.54 31.93 3.51
CA THR A 485 -41.89 32.49 3.42
C THR A 485 -41.86 33.98 3.05
N PRO A 486 -42.57 34.43 1.99
CA PRO A 486 -43.37 33.62 1.06
C PRO A 486 -42.51 32.70 0.19
N SER A 487 -43.09 31.62 -0.32
CA SER A 487 -42.40 30.68 -1.23
C SER A 487 -42.02 31.38 -2.54
N THR A 488 -40.84 31.05 -3.06
CA THR A 488 -40.31 31.53 -4.35
C THR A 488 -40.58 30.58 -5.52
N ILE A 489 -41.10 29.38 -5.25
CA ILE A 489 -41.53 28.41 -6.26
C ILE A 489 -43.05 28.44 -6.46
N THR A 490 -43.48 28.07 -7.66
CA THR A 490 -44.87 27.73 -7.98
C THR A 490 -44.98 26.24 -8.27
N VAL A 491 -45.78 25.51 -7.47
CA VAL A 491 -46.06 24.09 -7.71
C VAL A 491 -47.03 23.97 -8.89
N LYS A 492 -46.62 23.29 -9.96
CA LYS A 492 -47.45 23.03 -11.15
C LYS A 492 -48.19 21.70 -11.04
N SER A 493 -47.52 20.67 -10.53
CA SER A 493 -48.13 19.36 -10.28
C SER A 493 -47.44 18.66 -9.11
N SER A 494 -48.19 17.76 -8.45
CA SER A 494 -47.73 16.91 -7.36
C SER A 494 -48.55 15.62 -7.42
N THR A 495 -48.00 14.60 -8.07
CA THR A 495 -48.72 13.38 -8.44
C THR A 495 -48.12 12.18 -7.73
N THR A 496 -48.95 11.39 -7.05
CA THR A 496 -48.56 10.08 -6.53
C THR A 496 -48.86 9.02 -7.58
N CYS A 497 -47.82 8.33 -8.02
CA CYS A 497 -47.84 7.29 -9.04
C CYS A 497 -48.16 5.92 -8.42
N GLN A 498 -48.72 5.00 -9.23
CA GLN A 498 -49.09 3.65 -8.77
C GLN A 498 -47.89 2.78 -8.40
N ASP A 499 -46.71 3.10 -8.93
CA ASP A 499 -45.44 2.44 -8.65
C ASP A 499 -44.84 2.80 -7.27
N GLY A 500 -45.57 3.58 -6.45
CA GLY A 500 -45.12 4.00 -5.13
C GLY A 500 -44.17 5.20 -5.15
N THR A 501 -44.05 5.90 -6.29
CA THR A 501 -43.29 7.14 -6.41
C THR A 501 -44.18 8.38 -6.40
N LYS A 502 -43.62 9.54 -6.08
CA LYS A 502 -44.27 10.84 -6.16
C LYS A 502 -43.41 11.78 -7.00
N THR A 503 -44.04 12.36 -8.02
CA THR A 503 -43.42 13.31 -8.93
C THR A 503 -43.99 14.70 -8.66
N VAL A 504 -43.11 15.68 -8.48
CA VAL A 504 -43.48 17.08 -8.25
C VAL A 504 -42.81 17.95 -9.29
N ILE A 505 -43.59 18.82 -9.94
CA ILE A 505 -43.09 19.80 -10.89
C ILE A 505 -43.29 21.18 -10.30
N VAL A 506 -42.20 21.95 -10.19
CA VAL A 506 -42.21 23.31 -9.68
C VAL A 506 -41.53 24.25 -10.66
N THR A 507 -41.94 25.52 -10.66
CA THR A 507 -41.32 26.56 -11.49
C THR A 507 -40.88 27.75 -10.67
N ARG A 508 -39.78 28.41 -11.06
CA ARG A 508 -39.32 29.68 -10.47
C ARG A 508 -38.47 30.48 -11.47
N PRO A 509 -38.21 31.77 -11.23
CA PRO A 509 -37.23 32.53 -12.00
C PRO A 509 -35.81 31.93 -11.91
N ILE A 510 -34.98 32.20 -12.92
CA ILE A 510 -33.59 31.69 -13.00
C ILE A 510 -32.77 32.20 -11.82
N GLN A 511 -32.86 33.50 -11.58
CA GLN A 511 -32.23 34.14 -10.45
C GLN A 511 -33.10 34.01 -9.20
N GLY A 512 -32.47 33.75 -8.06
CA GLY A 512 -33.13 33.90 -6.77
C GLY A 512 -32.14 34.11 -5.67
N GLN A 513 -32.67 34.55 -4.53
CA GLN A 513 -31.87 35.02 -3.39
C GLN A 513 -30.87 33.98 -2.87
N TYR A 514 -31.24 32.69 -2.88
CA TYR A 514 -30.45 31.63 -2.25
C TYR A 514 -29.78 30.67 -3.22
N PHE A 515 -30.15 30.70 -4.52
CA PHE A 515 -29.51 29.89 -5.57
C PHE A 515 -29.86 30.44 -6.97
N ASN A 516 -28.89 30.39 -7.88
CA ASN A 516 -29.02 30.85 -9.27
C ASN A 516 -28.73 29.69 -10.24
N PHE A 517 -29.67 29.42 -11.15
CA PHE A 517 -29.56 28.37 -12.17
C PHE A 517 -28.80 28.80 -13.44
N ASP A 518 -28.36 30.05 -13.54
CA ASP A 518 -27.58 30.53 -14.68
C ASP A 518 -26.16 29.93 -14.69
N ALA A 519 -25.97 28.90 -15.51
CA ALA A 519 -24.70 28.20 -15.70
C ALA A 519 -23.58 29.10 -16.26
N HIS A 520 -23.91 30.17 -17.00
CA HIS A 520 -22.92 31.11 -17.51
C HIS A 520 -22.44 32.08 -16.44
N VAL A 521 -23.33 32.50 -15.52
CA VAL A 521 -22.94 33.31 -14.36
C VAL A 521 -22.05 32.50 -13.41
N ASN A 522 -22.35 31.22 -13.24
CA ASN A 522 -21.57 30.34 -12.37
C ASN A 522 -20.26 29.85 -13.03
N ASN A 523 -20.10 30.05 -14.34
CA ASN A 523 -19.01 29.51 -15.16
C ASN A 523 -18.81 27.99 -14.98
N THR A 524 -19.90 27.25 -14.72
CA THR A 524 -19.88 25.80 -14.52
C THR A 524 -20.95 25.14 -15.39
N ALA A 525 -20.58 24.08 -16.10
CA ALA A 525 -21.53 23.23 -16.81
C ALA A 525 -22.22 22.21 -15.89
N THR A 526 -22.00 22.27 -14.58
CA THR A 526 -22.55 21.33 -13.60
C THR A 526 -23.23 22.07 -12.46
N ILE A 527 -24.29 21.46 -11.93
CA ILE A 527 -24.96 21.86 -10.70
C ILE A 527 -24.78 20.73 -9.69
N ASP A 528 -24.01 20.98 -8.64
CA ASP A 528 -23.92 20.08 -7.48
C ASP A 528 -25.23 20.15 -6.68
N PHE A 529 -25.66 19.03 -6.13
CA PHE A 529 -26.79 18.96 -5.22
C PHE A 529 -26.62 17.89 -4.15
N ILE A 530 -27.29 18.09 -3.02
CA ILE A 530 -27.53 17.04 -2.03
C ILE A 530 -28.98 16.60 -2.11
N ASN A 531 -29.24 15.34 -1.80
CA ASN A 531 -30.59 14.83 -1.69
C ASN A 531 -30.73 13.87 -0.51
N ALA A 532 -31.97 13.74 -0.04
CA ALA A 532 -32.28 12.94 1.12
C ALA A 532 -33.68 12.34 1.04
N VAL A 533 -33.84 11.20 1.72
CA VAL A 533 -35.12 10.52 1.90
C VAL A 533 -35.30 10.26 3.39
N GLY A 534 -36.48 10.59 3.92
CA GLY A 534 -36.87 10.37 5.29
C GLY A 534 -37.43 8.98 5.59
N SER A 535 -37.66 8.72 6.88
CA SER A 535 -38.37 7.52 7.36
C SER A 535 -39.88 7.75 7.57
N SER A 536 -40.34 9.00 7.61
CA SER A 536 -41.73 9.42 7.83
C SER A 536 -42.29 10.23 6.66
N LYS A 537 -43.60 10.52 6.67
CA LYS A 537 -44.26 11.37 5.66
C LYS A 537 -43.91 12.84 5.79
N GLN A 538 -43.77 13.33 7.03
CA GLN A 538 -43.48 14.73 7.33
C GLN A 538 -41.98 14.99 7.36
N PHE A 539 -41.56 16.19 6.97
CA PHE A 539 -40.15 16.59 7.01
C PHE A 539 -39.53 16.39 8.41
N GLY A 540 -38.32 15.84 8.45
CA GLY A 540 -37.61 15.52 9.68
C GLY A 540 -36.18 15.06 9.41
N TYR A 541 -35.62 14.26 10.32
CA TYR A 541 -34.31 13.67 10.10
C TYR A 541 -34.34 12.66 8.94
N HIS A 542 -33.33 12.68 8.07
CA HIS A 542 -33.25 11.79 6.91
C HIS A 542 -32.79 10.38 7.29
N GLU A 543 -33.36 9.35 6.67
CA GLU A 543 -32.90 7.96 6.78
C GLU A 543 -31.69 7.74 5.86
N ASN A 544 -31.79 8.22 4.62
CA ASN A 544 -30.75 8.14 3.60
C ASN A 544 -30.39 9.53 3.09
N LYS A 545 -29.10 9.75 2.81
CA LYS A 545 -28.59 10.98 2.21
C LYS A 545 -27.51 10.66 1.17
N ALA A 546 -27.43 11.47 0.12
CA ALA A 546 -26.37 11.41 -0.87
C ALA A 546 -26.03 12.82 -1.38
N ALA A 547 -24.87 12.93 -2.01
CA ALA A 547 -24.48 14.09 -2.81
C ALA A 547 -24.27 13.62 -4.24
N SER A 548 -24.63 14.46 -5.20
CA SER A 548 -24.54 14.16 -6.63
C SER A 548 -24.39 15.46 -7.42
N SER A 549 -24.21 15.36 -8.72
CA SER A 549 -24.21 16.50 -9.64
C SER A 549 -25.06 16.20 -10.87
N MET A 550 -25.46 17.24 -11.59
CA MET A 550 -26.14 17.14 -12.88
C MET A 550 -25.45 18.03 -13.90
N LEU A 551 -25.40 17.58 -15.16
CA LEU A 551 -24.77 18.29 -16.26
C LEU A 551 -25.80 19.19 -16.97
N VAL A 552 -25.55 20.50 -16.97
CA VAL A 552 -26.38 21.51 -17.62
C VAL A 552 -25.91 21.70 -19.05
N LEU A 553 -26.74 21.30 -20.01
CA LEU A 553 -26.40 21.31 -21.43
C LEU A 553 -27.41 22.14 -22.23
N PRO A 554 -26.96 22.88 -23.28
CA PRO A 554 -27.87 23.52 -24.21
C PRO A 554 -28.69 22.47 -24.98
N VAL A 555 -29.97 22.76 -25.19
CA VAL A 555 -30.89 21.94 -25.98
C VAL A 555 -30.97 22.48 -27.40
N THR A 556 -30.90 21.62 -28.41
CA THR A 556 -31.15 22.01 -29.80
C THR A 556 -32.63 22.24 -30.02
N THR A 557 -33.00 23.40 -30.54
CA THR A 557 -34.38 23.73 -30.89
C THR A 557 -34.54 23.93 -32.38
N ALA A 558 -35.75 23.74 -32.91
CA ALA A 558 -36.06 24.01 -34.31
C ALA A 558 -35.96 25.50 -34.70
N ARG A 559 -35.63 26.40 -33.75
CA ARG A 559 -35.37 27.84 -33.98
C ARG A 559 -33.88 28.14 -34.23
N ASP A 560 -33.02 27.13 -34.22
CA ASP A 560 -31.58 27.27 -34.43
C ASP A 560 -31.24 27.25 -35.93
N ASP A 561 -31.79 28.20 -36.68
CA ASP A 561 -31.77 28.24 -38.15
C ASP A 561 -30.35 28.40 -38.76
N ASN A 562 -29.32 28.57 -37.92
CA ASN A 562 -27.91 28.73 -38.32
C ASN A 562 -26.93 27.71 -37.71
N ASN A 563 -27.39 26.70 -36.94
CA ASN A 563 -26.58 25.63 -36.33
C ASN A 563 -25.36 26.08 -35.49
N ASN A 564 -25.19 27.39 -35.24
CA ASN A 564 -24.04 28.06 -34.61
C ASN A 564 -23.99 27.91 -33.08
N MET A 565 -24.56 26.84 -32.54
CA MET A 565 -24.50 26.56 -31.10
C MET A 565 -23.32 25.68 -30.77
N GLY A 566 -22.31 26.30 -30.18
CA GLY A 566 -21.24 25.59 -29.53
C GLY A 566 -21.76 24.86 -28.31
N GLY A 567 -21.85 23.53 -28.37
CA GLY A 567 -22.19 22.73 -27.18
C GLY A 567 -21.23 22.99 -26.02
N VAL A 568 -21.53 22.43 -24.85
CA VAL A 568 -20.57 22.42 -23.74
C VAL A 568 -19.37 21.60 -24.17
N CYS A 569 -18.17 22.17 -24.11
CA CYS A 569 -16.97 21.43 -24.47
C CYS A 569 -16.60 20.45 -23.37
N MET A 570 -15.97 19.34 -23.76
CA MET A 570 -15.30 18.45 -22.83
C MET A 570 -13.79 18.64 -22.98
N CYS A 571 -13.16 19.19 -21.93
CA CYS A 571 -11.72 19.43 -21.90
C CYS A 571 -11.03 18.37 -21.03
N GLN A 572 -9.77 18.06 -21.35
CA GLN A 572 -8.90 17.37 -20.41
C GLN A 572 -8.69 18.26 -19.18
N LYS A 573 -8.60 17.68 -17.98
CA LYS A 573 -8.10 18.42 -16.82
C LYS A 573 -6.58 18.48 -16.90
N ASP A 574 -6.01 19.54 -16.31
CA ASP A 574 -4.58 19.53 -16.02
C ASP A 574 -4.21 18.24 -15.29
N PRO A 575 -3.09 17.60 -15.67
CA PRO A 575 -2.61 16.46 -14.94
C PRO A 575 -2.36 16.87 -13.49
N PRO A 576 -2.64 16.01 -12.50
CA PRO A 576 -2.35 16.33 -11.10
C PRO A 576 -0.90 16.79 -10.93
N PRO A 577 -0.61 17.69 -9.97
CA PRO A 577 0.77 18.01 -9.58
C PRO A 577 1.57 16.73 -9.31
N PHE A 578 2.90 16.83 -9.41
CA PHE A 578 3.79 15.73 -9.07
C PHE A 578 3.46 15.20 -7.65
N GLY A 579 3.38 13.88 -7.49
CA GLY A 579 3.04 13.22 -6.23
C GLY A 579 1.54 13.19 -5.88
N ALA A 580 0.68 13.81 -6.70
CA ALA A 580 -0.77 13.85 -6.48
C ALA A 580 -1.58 12.95 -7.43
N ALA A 581 -0.92 12.25 -8.35
CA ALA A 581 -1.57 11.29 -9.24
C ALA A 581 -2.08 10.08 -8.43
N THR A 582 -3.35 9.69 -8.61
CA THR A 582 -3.98 8.59 -7.86
C THR A 582 -4.65 7.59 -8.79
N GLY A 583 -4.55 6.29 -8.50
CA GLY A 583 -5.17 5.22 -9.31
C GLY A 583 -4.33 4.73 -10.49
N GLY A 584 -3.01 4.98 -10.47
CA GLY A 584 -2.09 4.36 -11.42
C GLY A 584 -1.71 2.94 -11.02
N SER A 585 -1.36 2.09 -11.99
CA SER A 585 -0.96 0.71 -11.73
C SER A 585 0.19 0.24 -12.62
N LEU A 586 0.89 -0.80 -12.17
CA LEU A 586 1.87 -1.55 -12.93
C LEU A 586 1.25 -2.89 -13.33
N GLU A 587 1.23 -3.21 -14.62
CA GLU A 587 0.76 -4.49 -15.14
C GLU A 587 1.93 -5.31 -15.69
N TYR A 588 2.06 -6.55 -15.21
CA TYR A 588 3.08 -7.49 -15.69
C TYR A 588 2.56 -8.35 -16.83
N HIS A 589 3.32 -8.41 -17.91
CA HIS A 589 3.06 -9.19 -19.11
C HIS A 589 4.11 -10.30 -19.26
N PRO A 590 3.81 -11.55 -18.84
CA PRO A 590 4.72 -12.67 -19.05
C PRO A 590 4.87 -12.98 -20.55
N VAL A 591 6.08 -13.35 -20.97
CA VAL A 591 6.34 -13.71 -22.38
C VAL A 591 5.89 -15.15 -22.64
N LYS A 592 4.77 -15.30 -23.34
CA LYS A 592 4.16 -16.60 -23.61
C LYS A 592 5.12 -17.54 -24.35
N GLY A 593 5.40 -18.69 -23.74
CA GLY A 593 6.23 -19.74 -24.34
C GLY A 593 7.73 -19.56 -24.13
N GLN A 594 8.17 -18.51 -23.43
CA GLN A 594 9.57 -18.34 -23.09
C GLN A 594 10.02 -19.41 -22.05
N PRO A 595 11.12 -20.14 -22.29
CA PRO A 595 11.69 -21.04 -21.30
C PRO A 595 12.01 -20.32 -19.98
N GLY A 596 11.62 -20.91 -18.86
CA GLY A 596 11.89 -20.34 -17.53
C GLY A 596 10.91 -19.27 -17.06
N GLU A 597 9.99 -18.77 -17.91
CA GLU A 597 8.94 -17.84 -17.48
C GLU A 597 7.99 -18.53 -16.49
N ARG A 598 7.95 -18.04 -15.25
CA ARG A 598 7.10 -18.54 -14.16
C ARG A 598 6.17 -17.45 -13.62
N GLY A 599 6.34 -16.21 -14.04
CA GLY A 599 5.51 -15.09 -13.65
C GLY A 599 4.10 -15.24 -14.21
N VAL A 600 3.13 -14.77 -13.44
CA VAL A 600 1.73 -14.73 -13.84
C VAL A 600 1.35 -13.29 -14.13
N ALA A 601 0.59 -13.08 -15.20
CA ALA A 601 0.02 -11.77 -15.52
C ALA A 601 -0.77 -11.24 -14.33
N GLY A 602 -0.58 -9.98 -13.99
CA GLY A 602 -1.20 -9.36 -12.84
C GLY A 602 -0.94 -7.86 -12.80
N SER A 603 -1.80 -7.13 -12.11
CA SER A 603 -1.69 -5.69 -11.94
C SER A 603 -1.57 -5.34 -10.46
N VAL A 604 -0.67 -4.42 -10.13
CA VAL A 604 -0.53 -3.85 -8.79
C VAL A 604 -0.77 -2.35 -8.86
N GLN A 605 -1.58 -1.81 -7.94
CA GLN A 605 -1.76 -0.37 -7.82
C GLN A 605 -0.48 0.25 -7.23
N LEU A 606 -0.04 1.39 -7.77
CA LEU A 606 0.98 2.17 -7.11
C LEU A 606 0.31 3.05 -6.06
N ASP A 607 0.38 2.59 -4.81
CA ASP A 607 -0.12 3.32 -3.65
C ASP A 607 0.95 4.22 -3.01
N ASN A 608 2.15 4.31 -3.61
CA ASN A 608 3.20 5.22 -3.15
C ASN A 608 2.71 6.66 -3.27
N LYS A 609 2.59 7.32 -2.13
CA LYS A 609 2.24 8.73 -2.00
C LYS A 609 3.20 9.39 -1.03
N CYS A 610 4.02 10.30 -1.53
CA CYS A 610 4.88 11.10 -0.67
C CYS A 610 4.04 12.16 0.03
N GLU A 611 4.07 12.16 1.36
CA GLU A 611 3.49 13.25 2.15
C GLU A 611 4.41 14.49 2.05
N PRO A 612 3.88 15.71 2.18
CA PRO A 612 4.71 16.90 2.24
C PRO A 612 5.54 16.93 3.52
N TYR A 613 6.59 17.75 3.51
CA TYR A 613 7.36 18.09 4.71
C TYR A 613 6.42 18.61 5.83
N PRO A 614 6.61 18.24 7.11
CA PRO A 614 7.80 17.60 7.70
C PRO A 614 7.85 16.07 7.64
N HIS A 615 6.85 15.38 7.08
CA HIS A 615 6.85 13.92 7.06
C HIS A 615 7.99 13.33 6.22
N THR A 616 8.26 13.93 5.06
CA THR A 616 9.40 13.58 4.21
C THR A 616 9.74 14.75 3.28
N ASP A 617 10.99 14.85 2.84
CA ASP A 617 11.46 15.80 1.82
C ASP A 617 11.37 15.25 0.38
N LEU A 618 10.96 13.99 0.20
CA LEU A 618 10.93 13.32 -1.11
C LEU A 618 10.04 14.01 -2.15
N LEU A 619 8.93 14.62 -1.73
CA LEU A 619 8.04 15.34 -2.63
C LEU A 619 8.71 16.60 -3.19
N GLU A 620 9.44 17.34 -2.34
CA GLU A 620 10.22 18.52 -2.74
C GLU A 620 11.41 18.11 -3.63
N GLN A 621 12.07 17.00 -3.29
CA GLN A 621 13.15 16.42 -4.09
C GLN A 621 12.68 15.85 -5.44
N LYS A 622 11.37 15.82 -5.70
CA LYS A 622 10.75 15.20 -6.90
C LYS A 622 11.18 13.75 -7.10
N ASN A 623 11.28 13.00 -6.00
CA ASN A 623 11.77 11.63 -6.05
C ASN A 623 10.86 10.73 -6.90
N PRO A 624 11.39 9.98 -7.88
CA PRO A 624 10.60 9.14 -8.79
C PRO A 624 9.58 8.21 -8.12
N THR A 625 9.86 7.75 -6.89
CA THR A 625 8.95 6.89 -6.11
C THR A 625 7.58 7.53 -5.82
N CYS A 626 7.52 8.86 -5.77
CA CYS A 626 6.33 9.60 -5.36
C CYS A 626 5.22 9.59 -6.41
N ASP A 627 5.50 9.20 -7.65
CA ASP A 627 4.55 9.36 -8.76
C ASP A 627 4.69 8.26 -9.81
N ILE A 628 3.58 7.60 -10.15
CA ILE A 628 3.51 6.54 -11.18
C ILE A 628 4.10 6.99 -12.53
N ARG A 629 3.96 8.28 -12.86
CA ARG A 629 4.47 8.83 -14.12
C ARG A 629 5.99 8.72 -14.19
N THR A 630 6.67 8.91 -13.07
CA THR A 630 8.13 8.86 -12.95
C THR A 630 8.67 7.58 -12.34
N TYR A 631 7.83 6.73 -11.75
CA TYR A 631 8.25 5.46 -11.13
C TYR A 631 9.01 4.59 -12.14
N VAL A 632 10.20 4.15 -11.76
CA VAL A 632 11.16 3.42 -12.61
C VAL A 632 11.75 2.19 -11.93
N GLY A 633 11.54 1.97 -10.64
CA GLY A 633 12.02 0.78 -9.97
C GLY A 633 11.72 0.84 -8.48
N GLY A 634 11.97 -0.29 -7.84
CA GLY A 634 11.73 -0.50 -6.43
C GLY A 634 10.72 -1.60 -6.15
N GLN A 635 10.47 -1.81 -4.87
CA GLN A 635 9.69 -2.89 -4.31
C GLN A 635 8.32 -3.05 -4.97
N THR A 636 7.66 -1.98 -5.40
CA THR A 636 6.34 -2.07 -6.07
C THR A 636 6.42 -2.76 -7.45
N ALA A 637 7.57 -2.74 -8.11
CA ALA A 637 7.79 -3.47 -9.36
C ALA A 637 8.15 -4.96 -9.14
N CYS A 638 8.30 -5.40 -7.90
CA CYS A 638 8.69 -6.74 -7.54
C CYS A 638 7.49 -7.57 -7.07
N HIS A 639 7.18 -8.68 -7.74
CA HIS A 639 6.14 -9.61 -7.28
C HIS A 639 6.49 -11.06 -7.59
N HIS A 640 5.82 -11.99 -6.90
CA HIS A 640 6.13 -13.41 -6.99
C HIS A 640 6.27 -13.93 -8.42
N MET A 641 7.42 -14.52 -8.70
CA MET A 641 7.87 -15.10 -9.97
C MET A 641 7.95 -14.12 -11.13
N TRP A 642 7.73 -12.81 -10.94
CA TRP A 642 8.02 -11.83 -11.97
C TRP A 642 9.52 -11.84 -12.25
N SER A 643 9.88 -12.02 -13.53
CA SER A 643 11.25 -11.85 -13.99
C SER A 643 11.58 -10.36 -14.08
N LEU A 644 12.73 -10.00 -13.50
CA LEU A 644 13.32 -8.67 -13.54
C LEU A 644 14.20 -8.46 -14.79
N LEU A 645 14.04 -9.28 -15.83
CA LEU A 645 14.64 -9.05 -17.14
C LEU A 645 13.64 -8.41 -18.10
N ASP A 646 14.17 -7.77 -19.12
CA ASP A 646 13.37 -7.27 -20.24
C ASP A 646 12.67 -8.43 -20.99
N ALA A 647 11.57 -8.11 -21.68
CA ALA A 647 10.75 -9.09 -22.39
C ALA A 647 11.52 -9.78 -23.54
N ASP A 648 12.50 -9.09 -24.14
CA ASP A 648 13.35 -9.60 -25.21
C ASP A 648 14.64 -10.29 -24.71
N GLN A 649 14.83 -10.39 -23.40
CA GLN A 649 15.95 -11.13 -22.81
C GLN A 649 15.51 -12.55 -22.43
N ASP A 650 16.33 -13.54 -22.79
CA ASP A 650 16.18 -14.92 -22.32
C ASP A 650 16.37 -15.01 -20.81
N ILE A 651 15.59 -15.86 -20.15
CA ILE A 651 15.82 -16.24 -18.74
C ILE A 651 16.88 -17.36 -18.75
N PRO A 652 18.12 -17.07 -18.33
CA PRO A 652 19.20 -18.05 -18.39
C PRO A 652 19.01 -19.18 -17.36
N TRP A 653 19.64 -20.32 -17.62
CA TRP A 653 19.66 -21.48 -16.73
C TRP A 653 18.26 -21.97 -16.31
N ALA A 654 17.30 -21.93 -17.24
CA ALA A 654 15.90 -22.32 -17.01
C ALA A 654 15.71 -23.76 -16.47
N ASP A 655 16.73 -24.61 -16.67
CA ASP A 655 16.81 -26.01 -16.21
C ASP A 655 17.56 -26.18 -14.88
N GLN A 656 18.09 -25.11 -14.28
CA GLN A 656 18.89 -25.12 -13.05
C GLN A 656 18.29 -24.21 -11.95
N PRO A 657 17.10 -24.55 -11.42
CA PRO A 657 16.51 -23.80 -10.31
C PRO A 657 17.42 -23.84 -9.08
N LEU A 658 17.51 -22.71 -8.37
CA LEU A 658 18.16 -22.67 -7.08
C LEU A 658 17.14 -23.02 -5.99
N GLU A 659 17.42 -24.07 -5.23
CA GLU A 659 16.61 -24.53 -4.12
C GLU A 659 17.31 -24.29 -2.78
N TYR A 660 16.61 -23.65 -1.85
CA TYR A 660 17.14 -23.28 -0.55
C TYR A 660 16.00 -23.05 0.47
N ARG A 661 16.36 -22.79 1.72
CA ARG A 661 15.43 -22.49 2.82
C ARG A 661 15.95 -21.31 3.63
N LEU A 662 15.05 -20.58 4.27
CA LEU A 662 15.44 -19.69 5.36
C LEU A 662 15.57 -20.49 6.65
N LYS A 663 16.64 -20.24 7.40
CA LYS A 663 16.93 -20.83 8.69
C LYS A 663 16.92 -19.73 9.74
N PHE A 664 15.97 -19.81 10.66
CA PHE A 664 15.89 -18.96 11.83
C PHE A 664 16.46 -19.70 13.03
N ARG A 665 17.31 -19.05 13.84
CA ARG A 665 17.66 -19.50 15.19
C ARG A 665 17.04 -18.53 16.19
N PHE A 666 16.17 -19.02 17.05
CA PHE A 666 15.58 -18.23 18.13
C PHE A 666 16.31 -18.51 19.43
N TRP A 667 16.65 -17.46 20.17
CA TRP A 667 17.22 -17.52 21.51
C TRP A 667 16.15 -17.15 22.52
N VAL A 668 15.95 -18.00 23.52
CA VAL A 668 14.83 -17.90 24.44
C VAL A 668 15.22 -18.19 25.88
N GLN A 669 14.43 -17.62 26.80
CA GLN A 669 14.49 -17.86 28.23
C GLN A 669 13.11 -18.31 28.74
N PRO A 670 13.03 -19.06 29.85
CA PRO A 670 11.76 -19.20 30.58
C PRO A 670 11.29 -17.82 31.06
N TYR A 671 10.01 -17.52 30.87
CA TYR A 671 9.45 -16.24 31.31
C TYR A 671 9.45 -16.12 32.83
N ASP A 672 9.87 -14.95 33.30
CA ASP A 672 9.82 -14.50 34.68
C ASP A 672 9.31 -13.06 34.66
N ALA A 673 8.14 -12.84 35.27
CA ALA A 673 7.47 -11.53 35.29
C ALA A 673 8.22 -10.47 36.11
N SER A 674 9.12 -10.88 37.01
CA SER A 674 9.97 -9.97 37.79
C SER A 674 11.20 -9.49 37.03
N TYR A 675 11.55 -10.18 35.94
CA TYR A 675 12.73 -9.92 35.14
C TYR A 675 12.39 -9.40 33.74
N HIS A 676 11.44 -10.04 33.05
CA HIS A 676 11.16 -9.78 31.65
C HIS A 676 10.05 -8.75 31.43
N THR A 677 10.37 -7.75 30.62
CA THR A 677 9.44 -6.76 30.07
C THR A 677 9.16 -7.08 28.60
N ASN A 678 7.88 -7.12 28.22
CA ASN A 678 7.48 -7.38 26.84
C ASN A 678 7.83 -6.19 25.93
N VAL A 679 8.42 -6.48 24.77
CA VAL A 679 8.61 -5.51 23.69
C VAL A 679 7.70 -5.82 22.51
N HIS A 680 7.37 -4.77 21.74
CA HIS A 680 6.64 -4.87 20.48
C HIS A 680 7.35 -4.06 19.41
N MET A 681 7.32 -4.55 18.17
CA MET A 681 7.95 -3.85 17.05
C MET A 681 7.00 -2.80 16.46
N THR A 682 7.49 -1.58 16.28
CA THR A 682 6.88 -0.56 15.44
C THR A 682 7.77 -0.26 14.24
N ARG A 683 7.17 0.26 13.17
CA ARG A 683 7.84 0.53 11.89
C ARG A 683 7.32 1.85 11.33
N HIS A 684 8.21 2.77 11.00
CA HIS A 684 7.86 4.06 10.42
C HIS A 684 8.78 4.36 9.25
N GLY A 685 8.23 4.73 8.10
CA GLY A 685 9.00 5.11 6.92
C GLY A 685 9.08 6.62 6.78
N ILE A 686 10.25 7.11 6.39
CA ILE A 686 10.42 8.47 5.82
C ILE A 686 10.58 8.44 4.29
N GLY A 687 10.45 7.24 3.71
CA GLY A 687 10.28 6.98 2.27
C GLY A 687 8.82 7.09 1.81
N SER A 688 8.45 6.52 0.65
CA SER A 688 7.03 6.43 0.26
C SER A 688 6.56 5.02 -0.10
N PRO A 689 5.67 4.41 0.73
CA PRO A 689 5.61 4.68 2.17
C PRO A 689 6.94 4.31 2.88
N VAL A 690 7.83 3.58 2.21
CA VAL A 690 9.09 3.06 2.79
C VAL A 690 10.30 3.11 1.85
N GLU A 691 10.08 3.25 0.54
CA GLU A 691 11.14 3.23 -0.47
C GLU A 691 11.34 4.61 -1.13
N TYR A 692 12.53 4.84 -1.69
CA TYR A 692 12.86 6.00 -2.51
C TYR A 692 13.99 5.69 -3.48
N ASP A 693 14.08 6.46 -4.56
CA ASP A 693 15.22 6.34 -5.48
C ASP A 693 16.38 7.19 -4.98
N VAL A 694 17.59 6.64 -4.98
CA VAL A 694 18.82 7.41 -4.82
C VAL A 694 19.23 7.89 -6.22
N PRO A 695 19.22 9.20 -6.51
CA PRO A 695 19.70 9.69 -7.80
C PRO A 695 21.20 9.44 -7.90
N LYS A 696 21.71 9.35 -9.14
CA LYS A 696 23.14 9.55 -9.35
C LYS A 696 23.43 11.03 -9.09
N CYS A 697 24.03 11.33 -7.95
CA CYS A 697 24.19 12.70 -7.49
C CYS A 697 25.24 13.48 -8.28
N GLU A 698 24.96 14.77 -8.44
CA GLU A 698 25.84 15.83 -8.93
C GLU A 698 25.37 17.17 -8.34
N ASP A 699 26.13 18.24 -8.58
CA ASP A 699 25.79 19.58 -8.08
C ASP A 699 24.41 20.02 -8.57
N GLY A 700 23.57 20.50 -7.63
CA GLY A 700 22.24 21.04 -7.92
C GLY A 700 21.10 20.03 -7.92
N ILE A 701 21.37 18.73 -7.72
CA ILE A 701 20.30 17.75 -7.46
C ILE A 701 19.83 17.87 -6.00
N PRO A 702 18.53 18.06 -5.73
CA PRO A 702 17.99 18.10 -4.37
C PRO A 702 18.39 16.86 -3.54
N GLY A 703 18.75 17.08 -2.28
CA GLY A 703 19.20 16.00 -1.38
C GLY A 703 20.65 15.54 -1.60
N CYS A 704 21.32 15.97 -2.67
CA CYS A 704 22.70 15.58 -2.96
C CYS A 704 23.74 16.50 -2.31
N SER A 705 24.83 15.91 -1.82
CA SER A 705 26.02 16.62 -1.36
C SER A 705 27.29 15.80 -1.59
N LEU A 706 28.42 16.49 -1.76
CA LEU A 706 29.74 15.86 -1.80
C LEU A 706 30.31 15.82 -0.38
N GLU A 707 30.66 14.63 0.10
CA GLU A 707 31.23 14.42 1.43
C GLU A 707 32.57 13.71 1.34
N VAL A 708 33.48 14.03 2.28
CA VAL A 708 34.74 13.30 2.42
C VAL A 708 34.50 12.11 3.35
N ASP A 709 34.68 10.90 2.82
CA ASP A 709 34.70 9.70 3.63
C ASP A 709 35.93 9.74 4.56
N HIS A 710 35.69 9.94 5.85
CA HIS A 710 36.74 10.04 6.87
C HIS A 710 37.61 8.78 6.98
N LYS A 711 37.14 7.61 6.55
CA LYS A 711 37.94 6.37 6.59
C LYS A 711 38.89 6.27 5.40
N THR A 712 38.47 6.74 4.22
CA THR A 712 39.26 6.61 2.98
C THR A 712 39.93 7.91 2.54
N ASN A 713 39.54 9.04 3.16
CA ASN A 713 39.90 10.40 2.79
C ASN A 713 39.62 10.71 1.30
N ARG A 714 38.52 10.15 0.78
CA ARG A 714 38.06 10.36 -0.61
C ARG A 714 36.71 11.04 -0.60
N GLU A 715 36.52 11.94 -1.56
CA GLU A 715 35.21 12.51 -1.84
C GLU A 715 34.28 11.44 -2.41
N ARG A 716 33.03 11.45 -1.94
CA ARG A 716 31.94 10.63 -2.45
C ARG A 716 30.66 11.46 -2.49
N TRP A 717 29.83 11.16 -3.47
CA TRP A 717 28.49 11.73 -3.52
C TRP A 717 27.58 10.98 -2.57
N VAL A 718 26.77 11.73 -1.83
CA VAL A 718 25.72 11.17 -0.97
C VAL A 718 24.38 11.81 -1.30
N HIS A 719 23.31 11.06 -1.06
CA HIS A 719 21.94 11.55 -1.09
C HIS A 719 21.34 11.42 0.31
N THR A 720 20.73 12.49 0.81
CA THR A 720 20.11 12.53 2.12
C THR A 720 18.62 12.82 2.02
N ILE A 721 17.84 12.03 2.76
CA ILE A 721 16.41 12.28 2.97
C ILE A 721 16.12 12.48 4.45
N ARG A 722 15.07 13.25 4.73
CA ARG A 722 14.69 13.67 6.08
C ARG A 722 13.20 13.56 6.26
N GLY A 723 12.77 13.26 7.48
CA GLY A 723 11.36 13.24 7.82
C GLY A 723 11.12 13.14 9.32
N THR A 724 9.86 13.32 9.72
CA THR A 724 9.43 13.17 11.10
C THR A 724 8.45 12.02 11.29
N ILE A 725 8.56 11.35 12.42
CA ILE A 725 7.73 10.22 12.82
C ILE A 725 7.21 10.42 14.25
N HIS A 726 6.06 9.82 14.55
CA HIS A 726 5.47 9.80 15.89
C HIS A 726 5.38 8.35 16.35
N VAL A 727 5.81 8.09 17.58
CA VAL A 727 5.83 6.75 18.17
C VAL A 727 5.31 6.81 19.61
N GLU A 728 4.87 5.67 20.14
CA GLU A 728 4.37 5.56 21.51
C GLU A 728 5.18 4.52 22.30
N GLY A 729 5.29 4.74 23.61
CA GLY A 729 6.01 3.87 24.55
C GLY A 729 7.50 4.23 24.69
N ARG A 730 8.25 3.29 25.29
CA ARG A 730 9.68 3.44 25.57
C ARG A 730 10.53 2.71 24.55
N ILE A 731 11.49 3.39 23.93
CA ILE A 731 12.40 2.73 22.99
C ILE A 731 13.37 1.80 23.73
N VAL A 732 13.47 0.56 23.26
CA VAL A 732 14.36 -0.48 23.79
C VAL A 732 15.46 -0.82 22.78
N ALA A 733 15.14 -0.78 21.49
CA ALA A 733 16.12 -0.97 20.43
C ALA A 733 15.69 -0.26 19.15
N ALA A 734 16.66 0.29 18.42
CA ALA A 734 16.51 0.68 17.02
C ALA A 734 17.19 -0.39 16.16
N HIS A 735 16.52 -0.80 15.07
CA HIS A 735 17.02 -1.75 14.09
C HIS A 735 16.70 -1.21 12.70
N PHE A 736 17.30 -0.08 12.33
CA PHE A 736 16.92 0.60 11.09
C PHE A 736 17.12 -0.30 9.87
N HIS A 737 16.21 -0.19 8.92
CA HIS A 737 16.19 -1.02 7.72
C HIS A 737 16.56 -0.16 6.51
N CYS A 738 17.62 -0.57 5.84
CA CYS A 738 18.17 0.05 4.65
C CYS A 738 18.87 -0.99 3.77
N HIS A 739 19.07 -0.68 2.49
CA HIS A 739 19.57 -1.65 1.52
C HIS A 739 21.06 -1.47 1.22
N ALA A 740 21.73 -2.62 1.08
CA ALA A 740 23.01 -2.68 0.38
C ALA A 740 22.81 -2.44 -1.12
N PRO A 741 23.80 -1.83 -1.81
CA PRO A 741 25.10 -1.38 -1.28
C PRO A 741 25.10 0.07 -0.80
N THR A 742 23.96 0.76 -0.91
CA THR A 742 23.90 2.23 -0.88
C THR A 742 23.90 2.78 0.53
N CYS A 743 23.27 2.08 1.48
CA CYS A 743 23.09 2.62 2.82
C CYS A 743 24.44 2.95 3.49
N ILE A 744 24.57 4.20 3.94
CA ILE A 744 25.70 4.67 4.73
C ILE A 744 25.29 4.72 6.19
N MET A 745 24.20 5.42 6.49
CA MET A 745 23.71 5.56 7.85
C MET A 745 22.22 5.92 7.92
N MET A 746 21.64 5.64 9.06
CA MET A 746 20.38 6.20 9.51
C MET A 746 20.53 6.73 10.93
N ALA A 747 20.00 7.94 11.16
CA ALA A 747 20.07 8.62 12.45
C ALA A 747 18.68 9.08 12.88
N MET A 748 18.44 9.07 14.18
CA MET A 748 17.19 9.45 14.81
C MET A 748 17.44 10.39 15.97
N TYR A 749 16.64 11.44 16.03
CA TYR A 749 16.77 12.56 16.95
C TYR A 749 15.44 12.82 17.63
N LEU A 750 15.50 13.24 18.89
CA LEU A 750 14.37 13.67 19.69
C LEU A 750 14.19 15.17 19.56
N CYS A 751 12.98 15.59 19.20
CA CYS A 751 12.65 17.00 19.10
C CYS A 751 12.38 17.57 20.51
N ASP A 752 12.99 18.72 20.80
CA ASP A 752 12.96 19.32 22.14
C ASP A 752 11.66 20.10 22.41
N ASP A 753 11.01 20.66 21.37
CA ASP A 753 9.70 21.32 21.43
C ASP A 753 8.79 20.88 20.27
N ASP A 754 7.64 20.28 20.58
CA ASP A 754 6.60 19.88 19.60
C ASP A 754 5.65 21.04 19.22
N ASN A 755 5.86 22.23 19.79
CA ASN A 755 4.96 23.39 19.65
C ASN A 755 5.40 24.43 18.61
N ASP A 756 6.54 24.23 17.94
CA ASP A 756 7.13 25.28 17.10
C ASP A 756 6.63 25.22 15.65
N GLU A 757 6.44 26.38 15.03
CA GLU A 757 6.07 26.51 13.60
C GLU A 757 7.19 25.98 12.67
N ARG A 758 8.40 25.76 13.22
CA ARG A 758 9.55 25.20 12.52
C ARG A 758 9.83 23.76 12.99
N PRO A 759 9.70 22.75 12.13
CA PRO A 759 10.07 21.38 12.46
C PRO A 759 11.56 21.27 12.82
N CYS A 760 11.83 20.47 13.85
CA CYS A 760 13.16 20.10 14.32
C CYS A 760 14.02 19.46 13.21
N ASP A 761 15.33 19.68 13.27
CA ASP A 761 16.32 19.10 12.37
C ASP A 761 17.55 18.56 13.12
N GLU A 762 18.55 18.04 12.40
CA GLU A 762 19.77 17.50 12.99
C GLU A 762 20.62 18.52 13.79
N THR A 763 20.32 19.82 13.70
CA THR A 763 21.03 20.89 14.42
C THR A 763 20.29 21.39 15.65
N SER A 764 18.96 21.22 15.68
CA SER A 764 18.08 21.68 16.76
C SER A 764 17.53 20.56 17.63
N ALA A 765 17.72 19.29 17.23
CA ALA A 765 17.22 18.11 17.93
C ALA A 765 18.34 17.35 18.67
N THR A 766 17.96 16.58 19.69
CA THR A 766 18.88 15.75 20.48
C THR A 766 19.08 14.39 19.80
N LEU A 767 20.32 14.03 19.43
CA LEU A 767 20.61 12.71 18.85
C LEU A 767 20.25 11.58 19.84
N LEU A 768 19.54 10.56 19.37
CA LEU A 768 19.20 9.37 20.17
C LEU A 768 19.98 8.13 19.72
N CYS A 769 20.01 7.91 18.41
CA CYS A 769 20.61 6.73 17.81
C CYS A 769 21.14 7.06 16.43
N GLU A 770 22.34 6.59 16.14
CA GLU A 770 22.95 6.63 14.82
C GLU A 770 23.50 5.24 14.49
N GLU A 771 23.02 4.66 13.40
CA GLU A 771 23.43 3.37 12.91
C GLU A 771 24.20 3.55 11.60
N HIS A 772 25.51 3.30 11.65
CA HIS A 772 26.36 3.30 10.46
C HIS A 772 26.44 1.89 9.88
N ALA A 773 26.07 1.76 8.62
CA ALA A 773 26.18 0.50 7.90
C ALA A 773 27.64 0.05 7.82
N VAL A 774 27.89 -1.22 8.12
CA VAL A 774 29.21 -1.82 7.99
C VAL A 774 29.29 -2.61 6.70
N ARG A 775 29.94 -1.99 5.71
CA ARG A 775 30.22 -2.59 4.40
C ARG A 775 31.24 -3.72 4.51
N GLN A 776 30.91 -4.86 3.89
CA GLN A 776 31.75 -6.05 3.80
C GLN A 776 32.72 -5.94 2.60
N HIS A 777 33.85 -6.66 2.68
CA HIS A 777 34.98 -6.47 1.76
C HIS A 777 35.52 -7.77 1.12
N GLY A 778 34.98 -8.95 1.45
CA GLY A 778 35.33 -10.21 0.78
C GLY A 778 36.57 -10.94 1.30
N GLU A 779 37.01 -10.65 2.51
CA GLU A 779 38.16 -11.24 3.20
C GLU A 779 38.01 -12.77 3.31
N PRO A 780 39.04 -13.52 2.90
CA PRO A 780 39.02 -14.98 2.99
C PRO A 780 38.81 -15.49 4.42
N GLY A 781 38.07 -16.59 4.54
CA GLY A 781 37.77 -17.27 5.81
C GLY A 781 36.66 -16.64 6.65
N GLN A 782 36.18 -15.44 6.32
CA GLN A 782 35.10 -14.79 7.06
C GLN A 782 33.73 -15.21 6.52
N ARG A 783 32.82 -15.57 7.42
CA ARG A 783 31.41 -15.85 7.09
C ARG A 783 30.64 -14.53 6.93
N PHE A 784 29.70 -14.49 5.99
CA PHE A 784 28.85 -13.33 5.72
C PHE A 784 29.66 -12.06 5.46
N ASN A 785 30.54 -12.14 4.46
CA ASN A 785 31.47 -11.08 4.10
C ASN A 785 31.45 -10.81 2.59
N GLU A 786 30.29 -10.99 1.96
CA GLU A 786 30.07 -10.71 0.55
C GLU A 786 30.35 -9.22 0.25
N PRO A 787 31.26 -8.87 -0.69
CA PRO A 787 31.63 -7.47 -0.96
C PRO A 787 30.42 -6.56 -1.22
N ASP A 788 30.47 -5.34 -0.68
CA ASP A 788 29.43 -4.28 -0.78
C ASP A 788 28.06 -4.62 -0.16
N PHE A 789 27.87 -5.83 0.37
CA PHE A 789 26.80 -6.10 1.32
C PHE A 789 27.11 -5.45 2.67
N ILE A 790 26.06 -5.15 3.42
CA ILE A 790 26.18 -4.45 4.68
C ILE A 790 25.58 -5.28 5.81
N TYR A 791 25.92 -4.93 7.04
CA TYR A 791 25.07 -5.17 8.19
C TYR A 791 24.91 -3.86 8.95
N GLN A 792 23.84 -3.77 9.74
CA GLN A 792 23.42 -2.57 10.44
C GLN A 792 23.52 -2.80 11.97
N PRO A 793 24.56 -2.28 12.64
CA PRO A 793 24.66 -2.32 14.09
C PRO A 793 23.49 -1.57 14.75
N PRO A 794 22.67 -2.21 15.59
CA PRO A 794 21.54 -1.55 16.22
C PRO A 794 21.99 -0.67 17.40
N CYS A 795 21.18 0.33 17.74
CA CYS A 795 21.25 0.98 19.06
C CYS A 795 20.36 0.25 20.07
N LEU A 796 20.87 0.07 21.29
CA LEU A 796 20.15 -0.62 22.36
C LEU A 796 20.00 0.29 23.59
N PHE A 797 18.83 0.22 24.24
CA PHE A 797 18.50 0.99 25.45
C PHE A 797 18.10 0.04 26.59
N GLY A 798 18.80 0.11 27.72
CA GLY A 798 18.65 -0.79 28.84
C GLY A 798 19.45 -0.37 30.07
N SER A 799 19.92 -1.34 30.85
CA SER A 799 20.65 -1.08 32.09
C SER A 799 22.07 -0.57 31.82
N SER A 800 22.49 0.44 32.61
CA SER A 800 23.87 0.94 32.63
C SER A 800 24.91 -0.12 33.05
N LYS A 801 24.48 -1.21 33.71
CA LYS A 801 25.33 -2.40 33.98
C LYS A 801 25.93 -2.97 32.70
N TYR A 802 25.20 -2.89 31.59
CA TYR A 802 25.62 -3.37 30.27
C TYR A 802 26.13 -2.24 29.37
N GLY A 803 26.45 -1.08 29.96
CA GLY A 803 26.94 0.08 29.23
C GLY A 803 25.89 0.78 28.37
N LEU A 804 24.60 0.60 28.66
CA LEU A 804 23.48 1.19 27.90
C LEU A 804 22.86 2.39 28.61
N GLU A 805 22.20 3.24 27.83
CA GLU A 805 21.27 4.25 28.34
C GLU A 805 19.92 3.63 28.67
N PRO A 806 19.19 4.13 29.68
CA PRO A 806 17.85 3.64 29.98
C PRO A 806 16.87 3.89 28.82
N PRO A 807 15.84 3.04 28.63
CA PRO A 807 14.76 3.29 27.68
C PRO A 807 14.12 4.67 27.86
N ILE A 808 13.93 5.37 26.74
CA ILE A 808 13.42 6.75 26.72
C ILE A 808 11.94 6.74 26.35
N GLU A 809 11.11 7.46 27.11
CA GLU A 809 9.68 7.62 26.85
C GLU A 809 9.41 8.55 25.66
N MET A 810 8.72 8.02 24.66
CA MET A 810 8.43 8.72 23.40
C MET A 810 6.97 9.11 23.23
N THR A 811 6.07 8.66 24.11
CA THR A 811 4.64 8.97 23.99
C THR A 811 4.41 10.48 23.96
N GLY A 812 3.79 10.95 22.87
CA GLY A 812 3.49 12.37 22.67
C GLY A 812 4.69 13.22 22.22
N ARG A 813 5.78 12.60 21.75
CA ARG A 813 6.99 13.26 21.25
C ARG A 813 7.14 13.06 19.75
N THR A 814 7.73 14.04 19.07
CA THR A 814 8.17 13.90 17.66
C THR A 814 9.61 13.43 17.58
N LEU A 815 9.88 12.53 16.62
CA LEU A 815 11.23 12.13 16.25
C LEU A 815 11.57 12.63 14.85
N PHE A 816 12.74 13.21 14.70
CA PHE A 816 13.34 13.53 13.40
C PHE A 816 14.25 12.38 12.97
N VAL A 817 14.13 11.94 11.72
CA VAL A 817 14.91 10.86 11.15
C VAL A 817 15.64 11.35 9.90
N LYS A 818 16.92 11.01 9.82
CA LYS A 818 17.80 11.30 8.69
C LYS A 818 18.34 10.00 8.14
N LYS A 819 18.34 9.87 6.81
CA LYS A 819 18.99 8.76 6.12
C LYS A 819 19.94 9.28 5.07
N THR A 820 21.14 8.71 5.02
CA THR A 820 22.16 9.05 4.02
C THR A 820 22.56 7.79 3.26
N ALA A 821 22.57 7.89 1.93
CA ALA A 821 22.93 6.82 0.99
C ALA A 821 24.07 7.26 0.07
N ASP A 822 24.92 6.31 -0.32
CA ASP A 822 25.95 6.47 -1.33
C ASP A 822 25.26 6.66 -2.68
N ALA A 823 25.51 7.83 -3.27
CA ALA A 823 24.87 8.29 -4.49
C ALA A 823 25.88 8.47 -5.62
N THR A 824 27.04 7.81 -5.50
CA THR A 824 28.05 7.72 -6.57
C THR A 824 27.45 7.08 -7.83
N TYR A 825 26.55 6.12 -7.62
CA TYR A 825 25.68 5.53 -8.63
C TYR A 825 24.23 5.81 -8.24
N GLY A 826 23.34 5.80 -9.23
CA GLY A 826 21.91 5.85 -8.94
C GLY A 826 21.40 4.46 -8.52
N HIS A 827 20.35 4.42 -7.72
CA HIS A 827 19.75 3.19 -7.22
C HIS A 827 18.23 3.34 -7.11
N HIS A 828 17.49 2.28 -7.44
CA HIS A 828 16.04 2.27 -7.26
C HIS A 828 15.62 1.63 -5.92
N GLY A 829 14.48 2.09 -5.38
CA GLY A 829 13.79 1.38 -4.29
C GLY A 829 14.61 1.19 -3.01
N GLU A 830 15.48 2.14 -2.69
CA GLU A 830 16.25 2.16 -1.47
C GLU A 830 15.34 2.38 -0.26
N MET A 831 15.60 1.72 0.87
CA MET A 831 14.67 1.66 2.01
C MET A 831 15.00 2.64 3.12
N ALA A 832 14.01 3.28 3.72
CA ALA A 832 14.20 4.20 4.84
C ALA A 832 13.23 3.90 5.97
N TRP A 833 13.39 2.73 6.61
CA TRP A 833 12.50 2.27 7.66
C TRP A 833 13.13 2.37 9.05
N ALA A 834 12.55 3.22 9.90
CA ALA A 834 12.81 3.21 11.32
C ALA A 834 12.04 2.03 11.98
N GLN A 835 12.68 0.87 12.09
CA GLN A 835 12.13 -0.26 12.84
C GLN A 835 12.63 -0.18 14.29
N MET A 836 11.70 -0.18 15.24
CA MET A 836 12.02 0.02 16.65
C MET A 836 11.30 -0.99 17.52
N ALA A 837 11.97 -1.47 18.56
CA ALA A 837 11.36 -2.27 19.62
C ALA A 837 10.97 -1.33 20.76
N MET A 838 9.68 -1.34 21.11
CA MET A 838 9.08 -0.47 22.11
C MET A 838 8.56 -1.28 23.30
N ALA A 839 8.77 -0.80 24.51
CA ALA A 839 8.15 -1.29 25.75
C ALA A 839 7.01 -0.33 26.19
N LYS A 840 6.07 -0.84 26.98
CA LYS A 840 5.00 -0.02 27.57
C LYS A 840 5.40 0.60 28.91
#